data_AF-A0A2D6A9M5-F1
#
_entry.id   AF-A0A2D6A9M5-F1
#
_cell.length_a   1.000
_cell.length_b   1.000
_cell.length_c   1.000
_cell.angle_alpha   90.00
_cell.angle_beta   90.00
_cell.angle_gamma   90.00
#
_symmetry.space_group_name_H-M   'P 1'
#
loop_
_entity.id
_entity.type
_entity.pdbx_description
1 polymer ?
#
loop_
_entity_poly.entity_id
_entity_poly.type
_entity_poly.pdbx_seq_one_letter_code
_entity_poly.pdbx_strand_id
1 'polypeptide(L)'
;MRISLPLALSLLLAASCDNIGRVFDPDKGGNKPPSPQSSNRLPPAGGITKATRPKTLLVVPTGVGWPPTTPIVVLFDQSMNFDSISESSGETATHLFVREKATGNQASPPRPVTGSYTLLLAGRLLVFRPSQPLMPGQTFEIFAGKDVRDIDRQTIQRQGVIGEFTADGTAEAGLKVVASIPKDNDRDWIRDATAFLVLSGPVDPTTVTNESFFVQDSQQQKVDGQIGMPVRSGNLPDPRLFSFEPTNVWESGARYEIHITKAIKAGDIELDIGPRSPLATFTAAAPLPVEEVSIGNPSQGFANGINLQNLQNLSVAVDVPTGTLEGDTLTVRVYGNDPAQTASVLEFEEVQAAVAAAGKGTTMVSFAGKLGSVGAARFKDGDMSLAASLARGAQDTGFVVTEGVTQDTVRPSLTSLGPPRVSDTQVVTDLSAAAIFGQASEELGDLSLTIGSVTVKLFGSGQSGRFMSSPFLLSRTTTPTAFTLSLFDRGGNGVAAATNGTIVQRGLLTGSVGTGTLTVVAYDDATLQAISGAKVLIEPGMPVKPSVGRMIATTNGSGTATFTGLTAGSYSITLIKTGYHLASVLDTPAGFASLPLRPLTGATAKLSGTALFLPSGGSVARVGCSLIDEASQDSFVQTTRSAATRIDNVLVRPNRPLLVTAFSGPMPPTSKPAFSGSATTLGAISGARGLNRPPPEALPGDGAYTFDMIMLPSLNTFVNFRTTLAFDLSSATGLDTANLIGPPKVSVLASLSGFPGMAYFGPGFATGAGNTWALDGSYSLTATLDFTGLGPLLWASAQAQDSGGNLTRNRALFTDILGGTALPLAVPGGIPTVTVPTGTFTGSPLVKVADRLTKTTVASGLAFRRLRATDPNGRMWHVLYEDKDAATGTDDVQLPDLVGSSAVGLANGTWSIRAEDWLILAPGLSGSEISLEDIPRLMVNHARSKSAAHIVQ
;
A
#
# COMPACT_ATOMS: atom_id res chain seq x y z
N MET A 1 -34.00 14.76 35.17
CA MET A 1 -33.44 13.77 36.11
C MET A 1 -32.05 13.42 35.59
N ARG A 2 -31.00 13.77 36.34
CA ARG A 2 -29.58 13.57 36.03
C ARG A 2 -29.19 12.10 36.21
N ILE A 3 -28.26 11.58 35.40
CA ILE A 3 -27.18 10.62 35.72
C ILE A 3 -26.20 10.60 34.52
N SER A 4 -24.97 10.21 34.80
CA SER A 4 -23.65 10.61 34.32
C SER A 4 -22.93 9.66 33.34
N LEU A 5 -21.91 10.21 32.66
CA LEU A 5 -20.71 9.57 32.03
C LEU A 5 -20.90 8.74 30.74
N PRO A 6 -19.89 8.66 29.83
CA PRO A 6 -18.43 8.73 30.05
C PRO A 6 -17.73 9.85 29.22
N LEU A 7 -16.71 10.62 29.62
CA LEU A 7 -15.47 10.43 30.41
C LEU A 7 -14.58 9.22 30.02
N ALA A 8 -14.67 8.78 28.76
CA ALA A 8 -13.76 7.76 28.20
C ALA A 8 -13.10 8.16 26.88
N LEU A 9 -13.39 9.36 26.34
CA LEU A 9 -12.86 9.79 25.03
C LEU A 9 -11.86 10.96 25.09
N SER A 10 -11.64 11.55 26.27
CA SER A 10 -10.65 12.62 26.50
C SER A 10 -9.37 12.15 27.21
N LEU A 11 -9.25 10.85 27.53
CA LEU A 11 -8.05 10.24 28.14
C LEU A 11 -7.17 9.46 27.14
N LEU A 12 -7.48 9.49 25.84
CA LEU A 12 -6.73 8.80 24.78
C LEU A 12 -5.96 9.73 23.82
N LEU A 13 -5.99 11.05 24.07
CA LEU A 13 -5.31 12.07 23.23
C LEU A 13 -4.28 12.92 24.01
N ALA A 14 -3.88 12.48 25.21
CA ALA A 14 -2.84 13.12 26.02
C ALA A 14 -1.68 12.18 26.40
N ALA A 15 -1.45 11.15 25.58
CA ALA A 15 -0.28 10.27 25.66
C ALA A 15 0.41 10.22 24.29
N SER A 16 0.96 11.36 23.88
CA SER A 16 1.92 11.46 22.79
C SER A 16 3.09 12.29 23.29
N CYS A 17 4.30 11.85 23.00
CA CYS A 17 5.60 12.27 23.57
C CYS A 17 6.03 11.48 24.82
N ASP A 18 6.01 10.15 24.75
CA ASP A 18 6.99 9.34 25.48
C ASP A 18 8.16 9.04 24.52
N ASN A 19 9.38 9.15 25.04
CA ASN A 19 10.64 8.89 24.33
C ASN A 19 10.61 7.53 23.62
N ILE A 20 10.91 7.52 22.32
CA ILE A 20 11.00 6.33 21.44
C ILE A 20 12.15 5.37 21.83
N GLY A 21 12.93 5.66 22.88
CA GLY A 21 14.08 4.85 23.29
C GLY A 21 13.83 3.59 24.13
N ARG A 22 12.59 3.28 24.58
CA ARG A 22 12.32 2.15 25.51
C ARG A 22 11.56 0.95 24.94
N VAL A 23 11.38 0.85 23.61
CA VAL A 23 10.63 -0.25 22.97
C VAL A 23 11.52 -1.43 22.50
N PHE A 24 12.84 -1.39 22.70
CA PHE A 24 13.77 -2.43 22.20
C PHE A 24 14.62 -3.12 23.29
N ASP A 25 14.03 -3.52 24.41
CA ASP A 25 14.75 -4.31 25.43
C ASP A 25 14.12 -5.71 25.58
N PRO A 26 14.71 -6.77 24.99
CA PRO A 26 14.23 -8.12 25.14
C PRO A 26 15.07 -8.90 26.17
N ASP A 27 15.20 -8.47 27.42
CA ASP A 27 15.84 -9.33 28.44
C ASP A 27 15.27 -9.17 29.86
N LYS A 28 14.22 -9.94 30.16
CA LYS A 28 13.90 -10.40 31.51
C LYS A 28 13.69 -11.91 31.52
N GLY A 29 14.79 -12.66 31.41
CA GLY A 29 14.84 -14.10 31.63
C GLY A 29 16.22 -14.52 32.13
N GLY A 30 16.28 -15.17 33.30
CA GLY A 30 17.54 -15.51 33.95
C GLY A 30 18.37 -16.55 33.18
N ASN A 31 19.54 -16.13 32.70
CA ASN A 31 20.84 -16.81 32.79
C ASN A 31 21.85 -15.93 32.05
N LYS A 32 22.85 -15.40 32.75
CA LYS A 32 23.82 -14.42 32.23
C LYS A 32 24.49 -14.90 30.93
N PRO A 33 24.29 -14.22 29.78
CA PRO A 33 25.25 -14.22 28.69
C PRO A 33 26.43 -13.29 29.06
N PRO A 34 27.57 -13.35 28.33
CA PRO A 34 28.64 -12.37 28.50
C PRO A 34 28.08 -10.97 28.28
N SER A 35 28.58 -10.00 29.06
CA SER A 35 28.28 -8.56 28.98
C SER A 35 28.01 -8.12 27.53
N PRO A 36 26.85 -7.54 27.19
CA PRO A 36 26.64 -7.01 25.85
C PRO A 36 27.71 -5.93 25.60
N GLN A 37 28.48 -6.10 24.53
CA GLN A 37 29.22 -4.99 23.96
C GLN A 37 28.18 -3.94 23.60
N SER A 38 28.22 -2.78 24.23
CA SER A 38 27.29 -1.70 23.92
C SER A 38 27.48 -1.24 22.48
N SER A 39 26.39 -1.11 21.74
CA SER A 39 26.40 -0.56 20.38
C SER A 39 26.77 0.93 20.37
N ASN A 40 27.19 1.44 19.19
CA ASN A 40 27.34 2.88 19.04
C ASN A 40 25.94 3.48 19.14
N ARG A 41 25.84 4.72 19.57
CA ARG A 41 24.56 5.44 19.57
C ARG A 41 24.61 6.52 18.50
N LEU A 42 23.48 6.74 17.85
CA LEU A 42 23.30 7.91 17.00
C LEU A 42 23.46 9.16 17.89
N PRO A 43 24.26 10.16 17.51
CA PRO A 43 24.36 11.39 18.28
C PRO A 43 22.97 12.04 18.38
N PRO A 44 22.57 12.56 19.56
CA PRO A 44 21.40 13.43 19.61
C PRO A 44 21.67 14.68 18.77
N ALA A 45 20.62 15.31 18.23
CA ALA A 45 20.77 16.58 17.52
C ALA A 45 21.46 17.63 18.41
N GLY A 46 22.49 18.29 17.87
CA GLY A 46 23.37 19.21 18.62
C GLY A 46 24.45 18.51 19.46
N GLY A 47 24.52 17.18 19.45
CA GLY A 47 25.49 16.39 20.22
C GLY A 47 26.91 16.55 19.67
N ILE A 48 27.91 16.48 20.53
CA ILE A 48 29.32 16.60 20.16
C ILE A 48 30.02 15.26 20.40
N THR A 49 30.82 14.81 19.43
CA THR A 49 31.79 13.73 19.64
C THR A 49 33.20 14.26 19.49
N LYS A 50 34.16 13.60 20.15
CA LYS A 50 35.58 13.84 19.93
C LYS A 50 36.30 12.51 19.90
N ALA A 51 37.40 12.45 19.15
CA ALA A 51 38.25 11.26 19.08
C ALA A 51 38.94 10.94 20.43
N THR A 52 38.97 11.91 21.37
CA THR A 52 39.58 11.72 22.69
C THR A 52 38.59 11.12 23.69
N ARG A 53 39.12 10.49 24.75
CA ARG A 53 38.31 10.04 25.88
C ARG A 53 37.52 11.20 26.51
N PRO A 54 36.23 11.01 26.84
CA PRO A 54 35.40 12.05 27.43
C PRO A 54 35.99 12.54 28.76
N LYS A 55 35.94 13.86 28.95
CA LYS A 55 36.45 14.56 30.13
C LYS A 55 35.31 15.20 30.89
N THR A 56 35.44 15.19 32.20
CA THR A 56 34.54 15.94 33.07
C THR A 56 35.05 17.37 33.20
N LEU A 57 34.25 18.34 32.74
CA LEU A 57 34.55 19.77 32.78
C LEU A 57 34.06 20.43 34.07
N LEU A 58 32.94 19.95 34.63
CA LEU A 58 32.36 20.45 35.87
C LEU A 58 31.77 19.28 36.66
N VAL A 59 32.01 19.27 37.96
CA VAL A 59 31.30 18.41 38.92
C VAL A 59 30.93 19.29 40.11
N VAL A 60 29.64 19.47 40.34
CA VAL A 60 29.11 20.24 41.48
C VAL A 60 27.86 19.53 42.04
N PRO A 61 27.51 19.71 43.32
CA PRO A 61 28.23 20.46 44.35
C PRO A 61 29.58 19.84 44.75
N THR A 62 30.44 20.65 45.39
CA THR A 62 31.70 20.21 46.01
C THR A 62 31.85 20.81 47.40
N GLY A 63 32.48 20.09 48.33
CA GLY A 63 32.72 20.57 49.70
C GLY A 63 31.50 20.48 50.61
N VAL A 64 31.42 21.33 51.64
CA VAL A 64 30.37 21.30 52.69
C VAL A 64 29.34 22.41 52.52
N GLY A 65 28.21 22.34 53.23
CA GLY A 65 27.23 23.45 53.31
C GLY A 65 26.17 23.46 52.20
N TRP A 66 25.87 22.28 51.63
CA TRP A 66 24.86 22.09 50.59
C TRP A 66 23.56 21.54 51.17
N PRO A 67 22.39 22.11 50.84
CA PRO A 67 21.10 21.55 51.25
C PRO A 67 20.96 20.08 50.84
N PRO A 68 20.29 19.23 51.63
CA PRO A 68 20.19 17.81 51.32
C PRO A 68 19.36 17.49 50.07
N THR A 69 18.67 18.48 49.50
CA THR A 69 17.89 18.36 48.26
C THR A 69 18.63 18.88 47.02
N THR A 70 19.88 19.33 47.17
CA THR A 70 20.68 19.94 46.08
C THR A 70 20.85 18.98 44.89
N PRO A 71 20.51 19.40 43.65
CA PRO A 71 20.83 18.65 42.44
C PRO A 71 22.34 18.50 42.25
N ILE A 72 22.77 17.36 41.71
CA ILE A 72 24.17 17.10 41.35
C ILE A 72 24.31 17.29 39.84
N VAL A 73 25.30 18.06 39.42
CA VAL A 73 25.52 18.43 38.02
C VAL A 73 26.91 17.97 37.57
N VAL A 74 26.94 17.28 36.44
CA VAL A 74 28.18 16.88 35.77
C VAL A 74 28.15 17.38 34.33
N LEU A 75 29.11 18.23 33.96
CA LEU A 75 29.30 18.68 32.57
C LEU A 75 30.43 17.89 31.92
N PHE A 76 30.18 17.36 30.74
CA PHE A 76 31.16 16.67 29.91
C PHE A 76 31.58 17.53 28.71
N ASP A 77 32.79 17.29 28.20
CA ASP A 77 33.29 17.96 27.00
C ASP A 77 32.70 17.43 25.68
N GLN A 78 32.03 16.27 25.73
CA GLN A 78 31.33 15.62 24.61
C GLN A 78 30.10 14.85 25.11
N SER A 79 29.24 14.41 24.19
CA SER A 79 27.96 13.77 24.49
C SER A 79 28.15 12.35 25.05
N MET A 80 27.50 12.07 26.17
CA MET A 80 27.63 10.80 26.88
C MET A 80 26.58 9.78 26.45
N ASN A 81 26.93 8.49 26.51
CA ASN A 81 25.98 7.41 26.28
C ASN A 81 25.11 7.22 27.53
N PHE A 82 23.79 7.42 27.36
CA PHE A 82 22.81 7.32 28.45
C PHE A 82 22.82 5.95 29.12
N ASP A 83 23.05 4.85 28.39
CA ASP A 83 23.10 3.50 28.97
C ASP A 83 24.29 3.28 29.89
N SER A 84 25.28 4.18 29.86
CA SER A 84 26.45 4.12 30.76
C SER A 84 26.23 4.90 32.08
N ILE A 85 25.01 5.40 32.28
CA ILE A 85 24.57 6.18 33.44
C ILE A 85 23.47 5.41 34.17
N SER A 86 23.58 5.32 35.50
CA SER A 86 22.62 4.60 36.34
C SER A 86 21.32 5.36 36.54
N GLU A 87 20.17 4.71 36.83
CA GLU A 87 18.98 5.38 37.42
C GLU A 87 18.64 4.92 38.86
N SER A 88 19.17 3.81 39.40
CA SER A 88 18.69 3.30 40.70
C SER A 88 19.60 2.27 41.40
N SER A 89 19.26 1.98 42.66
CA SER A 89 19.98 1.21 43.70
C SER A 89 20.36 -0.25 43.38
N GLY A 90 20.26 -0.70 42.12
CA GLY A 90 20.55 -2.06 41.69
C GLY A 90 21.93 -2.25 41.05
N GLU A 91 22.81 -1.25 41.03
CA GLU A 91 23.89 -1.24 40.06
C GLU A 91 25.26 -1.77 40.50
N THR A 92 25.82 -2.51 39.55
CA THR A 92 27.22 -2.90 39.43
C THR A 92 28.12 -1.66 39.43
N ALA A 93 29.28 -1.72 40.09
CA ALA A 93 30.25 -0.63 40.26
C ALA A 93 30.91 -0.11 38.95
N THR A 94 30.22 -0.19 37.81
CA THR A 94 30.74 0.03 36.47
C THR A 94 30.12 1.22 35.73
N HIS A 95 28.98 1.76 36.17
CA HIS A 95 28.33 2.92 35.56
C HIS A 95 28.62 4.22 36.34
N LEU A 96 28.07 5.35 35.90
CA LEU A 96 28.11 6.63 36.62
C LEU A 96 26.96 6.69 37.63
N PHE A 97 27.29 6.87 38.92
CA PHE A 97 26.29 6.98 39.98
C PHE A 97 26.79 7.79 41.19
N VAL A 98 25.86 8.14 42.08
CA VAL A 98 26.15 8.82 43.37
C VAL A 98 26.04 7.81 44.51
N ARG A 99 26.95 7.83 45.48
CA ARG A 99 26.97 6.91 46.63
C ARG A 99 27.41 7.57 47.92
N GLU A 100 27.07 6.96 49.05
CA GLU A 100 27.59 7.36 50.36
C GLU A 100 29.08 7.02 50.50
N LYS A 101 29.89 7.96 50.99
CA LYS A 101 31.30 7.70 51.35
C LYS A 101 31.36 6.80 52.58
N ALA A 102 32.13 5.72 52.49
CA ALA A 102 32.33 4.81 53.61
C ALA A 102 33.06 5.53 54.76
N THR A 103 32.47 5.52 55.96
CA THR A 103 33.10 5.96 57.21
C THR A 103 33.65 4.74 57.96
N GLY A 104 34.76 4.92 58.71
CA GLY A 104 35.68 3.89 59.20
C GLY A 104 35.14 2.48 59.55
N ASN A 105 35.92 1.45 59.20
CA ASN A 105 35.73 0.02 59.50
C ASN A 105 34.32 -0.59 59.22
N GLN A 106 33.48 0.03 58.40
CA GLN A 106 32.27 -0.63 57.93
C GLN A 106 32.58 -1.74 56.91
N ALA A 107 32.11 -2.96 57.21
CA ALA A 107 32.21 -4.14 56.35
C ALA A 107 31.15 -4.18 55.23
N SER A 108 30.32 -3.15 55.09
CA SER A 108 29.27 -3.07 54.05
C SER A 108 29.72 -2.17 52.89
N PRO A 109 29.44 -2.54 51.63
CA PRO A 109 29.82 -1.74 50.47
C PRO A 109 29.10 -0.38 50.45
N PRO A 110 29.72 0.68 49.87
CA PRO A 110 29.12 1.99 49.72
C PRO A 110 27.71 1.92 49.13
N ARG A 111 26.72 2.55 49.79
CA ARG A 111 25.32 2.50 49.36
C ARG A 111 25.06 3.51 48.24
N PRO A 112 24.54 3.09 47.06
CA PRO A 112 24.12 4.02 46.02
C PRO A 112 22.93 4.88 46.46
N VAL A 113 22.93 6.15 46.04
CA VAL A 113 21.82 7.09 46.24
C VAL A 113 20.81 6.91 45.12
N THR A 114 19.55 6.71 45.46
CA THR A 114 18.45 6.63 44.48
C THR A 114 18.07 8.04 44.01
N GLY A 115 17.84 8.21 42.71
CA GLY A 115 17.44 9.49 42.13
C GLY A 115 17.02 9.36 40.67
N SER A 116 16.74 10.48 40.02
CA SER A 116 16.53 10.55 38.57
C SER A 116 17.66 11.31 37.89
N TYR A 117 18.01 10.90 36.67
CA TYR A 117 19.01 11.57 35.85
C TYR A 117 18.36 12.16 34.61
N THR A 118 18.90 13.29 34.17
CA THR A 118 18.54 13.91 32.90
C THR A 118 19.79 14.35 32.19
N LEU A 119 19.91 13.98 30.92
CA LEU A 119 20.93 14.51 30.03
C LEU A 119 20.34 15.68 29.23
N LEU A 120 20.95 16.84 29.40
CA LEU A 120 20.64 18.09 28.72
C LEU A 120 21.83 18.48 27.84
N LEU A 121 21.71 19.59 27.11
CA LEU A 121 22.75 20.10 26.22
C LEU A 121 23.25 18.99 25.28
N ALA A 122 22.30 18.36 24.59
CA ALA A 122 22.51 17.24 23.67
C ALA A 122 23.41 16.12 24.24
N GLY A 123 23.21 15.74 25.51
CA GLY A 123 23.93 14.63 26.12
C GLY A 123 25.18 15.02 26.92
N ARG A 124 25.51 16.31 27.03
CA ARG A 124 26.74 16.79 27.69
C ARG A 124 26.53 17.20 29.15
N LEU A 125 25.32 17.61 29.52
CA LEU A 125 25.01 18.12 30.86
C LEU A 125 24.14 17.10 31.60
N LEU A 126 24.72 16.39 32.55
CA LEU A 126 23.98 15.49 33.43
C LEU A 126 23.50 16.25 34.66
N VAL A 127 22.20 16.16 34.92
CA VAL A 127 21.58 16.63 36.15
C VAL A 127 20.99 15.42 36.88
N PHE A 128 21.53 15.12 38.05
CA PHE A 128 21.02 14.10 38.96
C PHE A 128 20.22 14.74 40.09
N ARG A 129 19.04 14.20 40.33
CA ARG A 129 18.16 14.60 41.42
C ARG A 129 17.97 13.44 42.39
N PRO A 130 18.40 13.58 43.66
CA PRO A 130 18.04 12.62 44.69
C PRO A 130 16.52 12.46 44.80
N SER A 131 16.03 11.22 44.88
CA SER A 131 14.58 10.94 45.01
C SER A 131 14.07 11.18 46.43
N GLN A 132 14.99 11.23 47.40
CA GLN A 132 14.76 11.59 48.79
C GLN A 132 15.85 12.59 49.23
N PRO A 133 15.57 13.47 50.21
CA PRO A 133 16.60 14.31 50.82
C PRO A 133 17.78 13.47 51.29
N LEU A 134 18.99 13.91 50.96
CA LEU A 134 20.23 13.27 51.40
C LEU A 134 20.37 13.35 52.92
N MET A 135 21.15 12.46 53.53
CA MET A 135 21.35 12.48 54.98
C MET A 135 22.26 13.67 55.38
N PRO A 136 21.82 14.58 56.27
CA PRO A 136 22.68 15.64 56.80
C PRO A 136 23.95 15.11 57.47
N GLY A 137 25.08 15.80 57.28
CA GLY A 137 26.40 15.42 57.79
C GLY A 137 27.07 14.26 57.05
N GLN A 138 26.35 13.57 56.16
CA GLN A 138 26.89 12.48 55.36
C GLN A 138 27.66 13.03 54.15
N THR A 139 28.81 12.41 53.87
CA THR A 139 29.60 12.70 52.67
C THR A 139 29.21 11.74 51.56
N PHE A 140 29.04 12.27 50.35
CA PHE A 140 28.65 11.55 49.16
C PHE A 140 29.74 11.66 48.08
N GLU A 141 29.95 10.58 47.36
CA GLU A 141 30.89 10.46 46.25
C GLU A 141 30.10 10.35 44.94
N ILE A 142 30.54 11.10 43.93
CA ILE A 142 30.10 10.94 42.54
C ILE A 142 31.12 10.02 41.89
N PHE A 143 30.70 8.82 41.52
CA PHE A 143 31.56 7.73 41.09
C PHE A 143 31.34 7.39 39.62
N ALA A 144 32.40 7.46 38.82
CA ALA A 144 32.41 7.02 37.43
C ALA A 144 33.06 5.65 37.32
N GLY A 145 32.26 4.61 37.06
CA GLY A 145 32.75 3.26 36.87
C GLY A 145 33.44 3.02 35.52
N LYS A 146 33.89 1.79 35.31
CA LYS A 146 34.70 1.41 34.13
C LYS A 146 33.95 1.39 32.79
N ASP A 147 32.63 1.33 32.80
CA ASP A 147 31.78 1.25 31.61
C ASP A 147 31.21 2.62 31.20
N VAL A 148 31.48 3.69 31.97
CA VAL A 148 31.09 5.07 31.63
C VAL A 148 31.80 5.52 30.36
N ARG A 149 31.01 5.88 29.33
CA ARG A 149 31.52 6.12 27.98
C ARG A 149 30.68 7.14 27.21
N ASP A 150 31.28 7.72 26.19
CA ASP A 150 30.56 8.54 25.22
C ASP A 150 29.75 7.70 24.22
N ILE A 151 29.08 8.40 23.30
CA ILE A 151 28.29 7.79 22.22
C ILE A 151 29.13 6.99 21.20
N ASP A 152 30.45 7.23 21.14
CA ASP A 152 31.43 6.52 20.30
C ASP A 152 32.20 5.41 21.06
N ARG A 153 31.68 5.01 22.23
CA ARG A 153 32.21 3.94 23.11
C ARG A 153 33.57 4.23 23.76
N GLN A 154 34.08 5.46 23.70
CA GLN A 154 35.29 5.84 24.43
C GLN A 154 35.02 5.96 25.92
N THR A 155 35.79 5.24 26.73
CA THR A 155 35.64 5.27 28.19
C THR A 155 36.12 6.61 28.76
N ILE A 156 35.43 7.08 29.79
CA ILE A 156 35.74 8.34 30.48
C ILE A 156 37.20 8.37 30.94
N GLN A 157 37.84 9.52 30.78
CA GLN A 157 39.27 9.68 31.09
C GLN A 157 39.56 9.40 32.57
N ARG A 158 38.69 9.85 33.47
CA ARG A 158 38.85 9.70 34.92
C ARG A 158 37.79 8.75 35.48
N GLN A 159 38.22 7.56 35.89
CA GLN A 159 37.39 6.57 36.58
C GLN A 159 37.58 6.68 38.11
N GLY A 160 36.61 6.19 38.87
CA GLY A 160 36.58 6.29 40.33
C GLY A 160 35.80 7.52 40.82
N VAL A 161 36.20 8.09 41.95
CA VAL A 161 35.55 9.28 42.52
C VAL A 161 35.93 10.52 41.70
N ILE A 162 34.93 11.10 41.03
CA ILE A 162 35.08 12.30 40.19
C ILE A 162 34.64 13.58 40.92
N GLY A 163 33.86 13.45 42.00
CA GLY A 163 33.50 14.56 42.89
C GLY A 163 33.05 14.07 44.27
N GLU A 164 33.12 14.96 45.26
CA GLU A 164 32.74 14.68 46.65
C GLU A 164 32.11 15.92 47.29
N PHE A 165 31.04 15.72 48.05
CA PHE A 165 30.39 16.79 48.83
C PHE A 165 29.73 16.24 50.10
N THR A 166 29.50 17.10 51.08
CA THR A 166 28.80 16.77 52.33
C THR A 166 27.48 17.53 52.39
N ALA A 167 26.38 16.80 52.56
CA ALA A 167 25.07 17.40 52.75
C ALA A 167 24.97 18.03 54.14
N ASP A 168 24.34 19.19 54.25
CA ASP A 168 24.20 19.94 55.50
C ASP A 168 22.73 20.32 55.72
N GLY A 169 22.13 19.78 56.78
CA GLY A 169 20.74 20.02 57.13
C GLY A 169 20.47 21.42 57.69
N THR A 170 21.52 22.18 58.05
CA THR A 170 21.40 23.58 58.48
C THR A 170 21.48 24.56 57.31
N ALA A 171 21.87 24.10 56.12
CA ALA A 171 22.02 24.91 54.92
C ALA A 171 20.69 25.25 54.21
N GLU A 172 19.55 24.75 54.69
CA GLU A 172 18.23 25.01 54.10
C GLU A 172 17.77 26.49 54.19
N ALA A 173 18.50 27.35 54.93
CA ALA A 173 18.15 28.76 55.10
C ALA A 173 18.50 29.68 53.90
N GLY A 174 19.18 29.18 52.85
CA GLY A 174 19.57 30.01 51.71
C GLY A 174 19.50 29.29 50.35
N LEU A 175 18.84 29.93 49.39
CA LEU A 175 18.83 29.53 47.99
C LEU A 175 20.19 29.90 47.35
N LYS A 176 20.87 28.95 46.71
CA LYS A 176 22.22 29.13 46.13
C LYS A 176 22.25 28.72 44.66
N VAL A 177 23.18 29.29 43.91
CA VAL A 177 23.53 28.80 42.57
C VAL A 177 24.40 27.55 42.69
N VAL A 178 23.95 26.45 42.10
CA VAL A 178 24.71 25.19 42.00
C VAL A 178 25.62 25.21 40.79
N ALA A 179 25.08 25.58 39.63
CA ALA A 179 25.83 25.66 38.38
C ALA A 179 25.24 26.74 37.45
N SER A 180 26.12 27.39 36.70
CA SER A 180 25.78 28.09 35.46
C SER A 180 26.50 27.39 34.30
N ILE A 181 25.77 27.20 33.20
CA ILE A 181 26.26 26.65 31.95
C ILE A 181 25.93 27.68 30.86
N PRO A 182 26.90 28.25 30.15
CA PRO A 182 28.32 27.88 30.12
C PRO A 182 29.02 28.16 31.45
N LYS A 183 30.09 27.42 31.71
CA LYS A 183 30.93 27.67 32.91
C LYS A 183 31.58 29.05 32.80
N ASP A 184 31.96 29.63 33.95
CA ASP A 184 32.70 30.89 33.91
C ASP A 184 34.03 30.75 33.15
N ASN A 185 34.35 31.76 32.35
CA ASN A 185 35.44 31.81 31.39
C ASN A 185 35.41 30.67 30.35
N ASP A 186 34.23 30.20 29.94
CA ASP A 186 34.16 29.24 28.84
C ASP A 186 34.58 29.90 27.53
N ARG A 187 35.57 29.28 26.87
CA ARG A 187 36.06 29.68 25.56
C ARG A 187 35.53 28.62 24.61
N ASP A 188 34.86 29.05 23.55
CA ASP A 188 34.30 28.17 22.51
C ASP A 188 32.92 27.59 22.84
N TRP A 189 32.01 28.42 23.39
CA TRP A 189 30.62 28.03 23.59
C TRP A 189 29.88 27.87 22.26
N ILE A 190 29.11 26.79 22.09
CA ILE A 190 28.43 26.51 20.82
C ILE A 190 27.40 27.60 20.52
N ARG A 191 27.36 28.07 19.27
CA ARG A 191 26.61 29.25 18.84
C ARG A 191 25.08 29.11 18.90
N ASP A 192 24.56 27.90 18.89
CA ASP A 192 23.12 27.58 18.99
C ASP A 192 22.76 26.92 20.34
N ALA A 193 23.72 26.78 21.26
CA ALA A 193 23.48 26.10 22.51
C ALA A 193 22.77 26.98 23.55
N THR A 194 21.80 26.36 24.21
CA THR A 194 21.05 26.89 25.35
C THR A 194 21.93 27.04 26.60
N ALA A 195 21.84 28.18 27.28
CA ALA A 195 22.45 28.36 28.58
C ALA A 195 21.55 27.78 29.69
N PHE A 196 22.12 27.23 30.77
CA PHE A 196 21.38 26.67 31.88
C PHE A 196 21.81 27.28 33.23
N LEU A 197 20.84 27.43 34.12
CA LEU A 197 21.04 27.80 35.51
C LEU A 197 20.44 26.69 36.40
N VAL A 198 21.25 26.18 37.33
CA VAL A 198 20.84 25.15 38.29
C VAL A 198 20.94 25.71 39.70
N LEU A 199 19.86 25.63 40.47
CA LEU A 199 19.77 26.15 41.83
C LEU A 199 19.68 25.03 42.88
N SER A 200 20.05 25.34 44.12
CA SER A 200 20.10 24.37 45.23
C SER A 200 18.72 23.97 45.75
N GLY A 201 17.71 24.81 45.52
CA GLY A 201 16.34 24.62 45.98
C GLY A 201 15.31 25.07 44.94
N PRO A 202 14.05 24.58 45.04
CA PRO A 202 12.98 24.95 44.11
C PRO A 202 12.62 26.43 44.28
N VAL A 203 12.48 27.17 43.17
CA VAL A 203 12.10 28.60 43.19
C VAL A 203 10.72 28.84 42.60
N ASP A 204 10.13 29.99 42.89
CA ASP A 204 8.89 30.44 42.28
C ASP A 204 9.17 30.83 40.81
N PRO A 205 8.59 30.13 39.83
CA PRO A 205 8.86 30.39 38.43
C PRO A 205 8.43 31.78 37.97
N THR A 206 7.50 32.45 38.67
CA THR A 206 7.08 33.82 38.35
C THR A 206 8.14 34.88 38.67
N THR A 207 9.13 34.53 39.51
CA THR A 207 10.21 35.43 39.92
C THR A 207 11.41 35.40 38.98
N VAL A 208 11.46 34.43 38.06
CA VAL A 208 12.49 34.30 37.03
C VAL A 208 11.94 34.89 35.74
N THR A 209 12.48 36.05 35.38
CA THR A 209 12.07 36.87 34.24
C THR A 209 13.31 37.33 33.50
N ASN A 210 13.16 37.95 32.32
CA ASN A 210 14.27 38.58 31.59
C ASN A 210 14.92 39.76 32.35
N GLU A 211 14.39 40.14 33.52
CA GLU A 211 15.00 41.11 34.44
C GLU A 211 15.81 40.46 35.56
N SER A 212 15.54 39.20 35.89
CA SER A 212 16.17 38.49 37.00
C SER A 212 17.12 37.37 36.59
N PHE A 213 16.99 36.83 35.37
CA PHE A 213 17.95 35.96 34.71
C PHE A 213 18.07 36.39 33.24
N PHE A 214 19.23 36.93 32.85
CA PHE A 214 19.45 37.43 31.50
C PHE A 214 20.91 37.31 31.08
N VAL A 215 21.16 37.43 29.79
CA VAL A 215 22.50 37.45 29.20
C VAL A 215 22.76 38.84 28.62
N GLN A 216 23.97 39.36 28.83
CA GLN A 216 24.44 40.60 28.19
C GLN A 216 25.57 40.33 27.21
N ASP A 217 25.66 41.15 26.17
CA ASP A 217 26.79 41.19 25.27
C ASP A 217 27.92 42.10 25.80
N SER A 218 29.02 42.17 25.05
CA SER A 218 30.16 43.04 25.36
C SER A 218 29.85 44.54 25.38
N GLN A 219 28.71 44.97 24.84
CA GLN A 219 28.22 46.37 24.86
C GLN A 219 27.24 46.61 26.01
N GLN A 220 27.10 45.65 26.93
CA GLN A 220 26.16 45.67 28.06
C GLN A 220 24.68 45.71 27.62
N GLN A 221 24.38 45.37 26.37
CA GLN A 221 23.00 45.21 25.90
C GLN A 221 22.48 43.83 26.29
N LYS A 222 21.21 43.76 26.71
CA LYS A 222 20.57 42.48 26.97
C LYS A 222 20.37 41.73 25.64
N VAL A 223 20.74 40.46 25.63
CA VAL A 223 20.48 39.57 24.50
C VAL A 223 19.02 39.13 24.56
N ASP A 224 18.31 39.25 23.44
CA ASP A 224 16.95 38.75 23.32
C ASP A 224 16.93 37.21 23.39
N GLY A 225 16.09 36.66 24.26
CA GLY A 225 15.97 35.23 24.48
C GLY A 225 14.70 34.85 25.22
N GLN A 226 14.43 33.55 25.23
CA GLN A 226 13.32 32.93 25.95
C GLN A 226 13.86 32.14 27.13
N ILE A 227 13.21 32.28 28.28
CA ILE A 227 13.52 31.47 29.45
C ILE A 227 12.62 30.23 29.45
N GLY A 228 13.22 29.05 29.34
CA GLY A 228 12.50 27.78 29.42
C GLY A 228 12.29 27.37 30.88
N MET A 229 11.04 27.27 31.31
CA MET A 229 10.68 26.96 32.70
C MET A 229 9.40 26.14 32.86
N PRO A 230 9.38 25.18 33.81
CA PRO A 230 10.53 24.48 34.38
C PRO A 230 11.10 23.51 33.34
N VAL A 231 12.42 23.42 33.23
CA VAL A 231 13.02 22.33 32.44
C VAL A 231 12.69 21.00 33.13
N ARG A 232 12.30 20.00 32.35
CA ARG A 232 11.90 18.70 32.91
C ARG A 232 13.14 17.89 33.27
N SER A 233 13.14 17.31 34.47
CA SER A 233 14.11 16.26 34.86
C SER A 233 13.39 14.91 34.86
N GLY A 234 13.74 14.04 33.91
CA GLY A 234 12.86 12.93 33.50
C GLY A 234 11.52 13.47 32.98
N ASN A 235 10.40 12.88 33.40
CA ASN A 235 9.06 13.32 32.98
C ASN A 235 8.46 14.45 33.86
N LEU A 236 9.17 14.90 34.89
CA LEU A 236 8.66 15.87 35.88
C LEU A 236 9.30 17.25 35.69
N PRO A 237 8.52 18.35 35.69
CA PRO A 237 9.07 19.70 35.73
C PRO A 237 9.95 19.91 36.98
N ASP A 238 11.16 20.44 36.80
CA ASP A 238 12.05 20.75 37.91
C ASP A 238 12.17 22.27 38.13
N PRO A 239 11.57 22.82 39.19
CA PRO A 239 11.62 24.26 39.50
C PRO A 239 12.99 24.73 40.03
N ARG A 240 14.05 23.94 39.85
CA ARG A 240 15.44 24.28 40.19
C ARG A 240 16.30 24.56 38.96
N LEU A 241 15.78 24.24 37.77
CA LEU A 241 16.52 24.22 36.52
C LEU A 241 15.84 25.12 35.50
N PHE A 242 16.62 26.07 34.98
CA PHE A 242 16.17 27.05 34.00
C PHE A 242 17.08 27.05 32.80
N SER A 243 16.48 27.24 31.63
CA SER A 243 17.22 27.46 30.40
C SER A 243 17.04 28.89 29.91
N PHE A 244 18.06 29.44 29.27
CA PHE A 244 17.97 30.64 28.44
C PHE A 244 18.35 30.25 27.02
N GLU A 245 17.36 30.34 26.13
CA GLU A 245 17.52 30.09 24.70
C GLU A 245 17.54 31.43 23.97
N PRO A 246 18.65 31.80 23.31
CA PRO A 246 18.73 33.07 22.63
C PRO A 246 17.82 33.05 21.40
N THR A 247 17.20 34.20 21.08
CA THR A 247 16.29 34.31 19.91
C THR A 247 17.06 34.22 18.59
N ASN A 248 18.31 34.69 18.60
CA ASN A 248 19.28 34.57 17.52
C ASN A 248 20.48 33.77 18.01
N VAL A 249 21.13 33.01 17.12
CA VAL A 249 22.39 32.34 17.45
C VAL A 249 23.43 33.32 17.97
N TRP A 250 24.25 32.89 18.93
CA TRP A 250 25.33 33.69 19.50
C TRP A 250 26.28 34.19 18.40
N GLU A 251 26.74 35.44 18.47
CA GLU A 251 27.66 36.01 17.48
C GLU A 251 29.06 35.41 17.63
N SER A 252 29.68 35.03 16.51
CA SER A 252 30.98 34.36 16.48
C SER A 252 32.06 35.19 17.18
N GLY A 253 32.74 34.61 18.17
CA GLY A 253 33.84 35.26 18.88
C GLY A 253 33.41 36.39 19.82
N ALA A 254 32.11 36.68 19.92
CA ALA A 254 31.59 37.67 20.85
C ALA A 254 31.64 37.14 22.29
N ARG A 255 31.90 38.07 23.22
CA ARG A 255 31.88 37.80 24.66
C ARG A 255 30.51 38.13 25.23
N TYR A 256 30.00 37.21 26.04
CA TYR A 256 28.73 37.31 26.73
C TYR A 256 28.89 37.11 28.25
N GLU A 257 27.95 37.67 28.99
CA GLU A 257 27.91 37.62 30.45
C GLU A 257 26.54 37.17 30.94
N ILE A 258 26.49 36.13 31.77
CA ILE A 258 25.27 35.68 32.44
C ILE A 258 25.08 36.49 33.72
N HIS A 259 23.90 37.10 33.85
CA HIS A 259 23.50 37.88 35.01
C HIS A 259 22.29 37.25 35.70
N ILE A 260 22.34 37.26 37.02
CA ILE A 260 21.25 36.87 37.90
C ILE A 260 21.07 37.92 38.99
N THR A 261 19.84 38.11 39.46
CA THR A 261 19.56 39.08 40.54
C THR A 261 18.91 38.39 41.74
N LYS A 262 18.91 39.08 42.89
CA LYS A 262 18.24 38.62 44.12
C LYS A 262 16.71 38.57 43.99
N ALA A 263 16.15 39.01 42.86
CA ALA A 263 14.72 38.96 42.59
C ALA A 263 14.21 37.52 42.38
N ILE A 264 15.09 36.55 42.09
CA ILE A 264 14.75 35.12 42.08
C ILE A 264 14.55 34.64 43.52
N LYS A 265 13.38 34.06 43.84
CA LYS A 265 13.00 33.71 45.21
C LYS A 265 12.39 32.32 45.36
N ALA A 266 12.55 31.75 46.55
CA ALA A 266 11.82 30.56 47.01
C ALA A 266 10.95 30.96 48.22
N GLY A 267 9.69 31.35 47.97
CA GLY A 267 8.88 32.04 48.99
C GLY A 267 9.52 33.38 49.37
N ASP A 268 9.79 33.59 50.67
CA ASP A 268 10.44 34.80 51.17
C ASP A 268 12.00 34.75 51.13
N ILE A 269 12.58 33.61 50.71
CA ILE A 269 14.04 33.42 50.67
C ILE A 269 14.59 33.97 49.34
N GLU A 270 15.51 34.93 49.42
CA GLU A 270 16.21 35.49 48.27
C GLU A 270 17.40 34.61 47.83
N LEU A 271 17.72 34.64 46.54
CA LEU A 271 18.90 33.99 45.99
C LEU A 271 20.19 34.62 46.54
N ASP A 272 21.04 33.81 47.15
CA ASP A 272 22.41 34.17 47.48
C ASP A 272 23.27 34.13 46.22
N ILE A 273 23.50 35.31 45.65
CA ILE A 273 24.34 35.51 44.46
C ILE A 273 25.84 35.62 44.82
N GLY A 274 26.21 35.65 46.10
CA GLY A 274 27.57 35.93 46.54
C GLY A 274 28.14 37.25 45.97
N PRO A 275 29.47 37.40 45.85
CA PRO A 275 30.10 38.56 45.21
C PRO A 275 30.15 38.48 43.67
N ARG A 276 29.46 37.51 43.05
CA ARG A 276 29.65 37.16 41.63
C ARG A 276 28.62 37.88 40.76
N SER A 277 29.02 38.99 40.16
CA SER A 277 28.28 39.67 39.08
C SER A 277 29.30 40.24 38.07
N PRO A 278 29.31 39.78 36.81
CA PRO A 278 28.46 38.71 36.25
C PRO A 278 28.68 37.35 36.92
N LEU A 279 27.70 36.45 36.78
CA LEU A 279 27.76 35.09 37.34
C LEU A 279 28.75 34.21 36.57
N ALA A 280 28.74 34.32 35.24
CA ALA A 280 29.65 33.63 34.34
C ALA A 280 29.89 34.47 33.09
N THR A 281 31.09 34.38 32.56
CA THR A 281 31.49 34.98 31.29
C THR A 281 31.84 33.89 30.29
N PHE A 282 31.44 34.05 29.03
CA PHE A 282 31.76 33.07 27.98
C PHE A 282 31.97 33.73 26.62
N THR A 283 32.68 33.04 25.73
CA THR A 283 32.89 33.47 24.33
C THR A 283 32.32 32.43 23.39
N ALA A 284 31.48 32.86 22.45
CA ALA A 284 30.89 31.95 21.48
C ALA A 284 31.91 31.48 20.43
N ALA A 285 31.85 30.20 20.06
CA ALA A 285 32.64 29.57 19.01
C ALA A 285 32.38 30.21 17.64
N ALA A 286 33.23 29.95 16.66
CA ALA A 286 33.18 30.61 15.36
C ALA A 286 32.22 29.97 14.33
N PRO A 287 32.22 28.64 14.10
CA PRO A 287 31.32 28.03 13.12
C PRO A 287 29.90 27.87 13.68
N LEU A 288 28.90 28.01 12.80
CA LEU A 288 27.53 27.55 13.05
C LEU A 288 27.40 26.07 12.66
N PRO A 289 26.48 25.32 13.27
CA PRO A 289 26.19 23.95 12.83
C PRO A 289 25.76 23.93 11.37
N VAL A 290 25.95 22.78 10.72
CA VAL A 290 25.43 22.54 9.37
C VAL A 290 23.91 22.69 9.36
N GLU A 291 23.31 23.03 8.22
CA GLU A 291 21.86 23.24 8.10
C GLU A 291 21.11 21.94 7.79
N GLU A 292 21.65 21.13 6.88
CA GLU A 292 21.05 19.87 6.42
C GLU A 292 22.12 18.84 6.01
N VAL A 293 21.80 17.55 6.16
CA VAL A 293 22.59 16.44 5.61
C VAL A 293 21.68 15.47 4.87
N SER A 294 22.03 15.14 3.62
CA SER A 294 21.20 14.29 2.75
C SER A 294 22.05 13.47 1.77
N ILE A 295 21.45 12.53 1.05
CA ILE A 295 22.16 11.80 -0.01
C ILE A 295 22.30 12.73 -1.22
N GLY A 296 23.54 12.98 -1.65
CA GLY A 296 23.85 13.92 -2.72
C GLY A 296 23.79 13.32 -4.14
N ASN A 297 23.76 11.99 -4.26
CA ASN A 297 23.54 11.29 -5.53
C ASN A 297 22.47 10.19 -5.41
N PRO A 298 21.22 10.55 -5.04
CA PRO A 298 20.15 9.57 -4.91
C PRO A 298 19.76 9.03 -6.29
N SER A 299 19.34 7.76 -6.33
CA SER A 299 18.75 7.19 -7.54
C SER A 299 17.34 7.75 -7.78
N GLN A 300 16.93 7.86 -9.05
CA GLN A 300 15.60 8.34 -9.40
C GLN A 300 14.52 7.46 -8.75
N GLY A 301 13.58 8.06 -8.03
CA GLY A 301 12.49 7.34 -7.34
C GLY A 301 12.86 6.80 -5.95
N PHE A 302 14.13 6.89 -5.54
CA PHE A 302 14.62 6.45 -4.22
C PHE A 302 15.36 7.61 -3.52
N ALA A 303 14.59 8.68 -3.25
CA ALA A 303 15.10 9.88 -2.60
C ALA A 303 15.65 9.56 -1.21
N ASN A 304 16.82 10.13 -0.87
CA ASN A 304 17.53 9.83 0.38
C ASN A 304 17.78 8.32 0.62
N GLY A 305 17.93 7.55 -0.46
CA GLY A 305 18.23 6.12 -0.41
C GLY A 305 19.59 5.75 -0.98
N ILE A 306 20.15 4.65 -0.47
CA ILE A 306 21.40 4.03 -0.93
C ILE A 306 21.03 2.70 -1.60
N ASN A 307 21.40 2.53 -2.87
CA ASN A 307 21.08 1.34 -3.66
C ASN A 307 22.29 0.82 -4.43
N LEU A 308 22.10 -0.20 -5.28
CA LEU A 308 23.19 -0.77 -6.07
C LEU A 308 23.88 0.24 -7.01
N GLN A 309 23.18 1.27 -7.46
CA GLN A 309 23.72 2.27 -8.39
C GLN A 309 24.64 3.27 -7.71
N ASN A 310 24.35 3.64 -6.45
CA ASN A 310 25.09 4.66 -5.73
C ASN A 310 25.95 4.14 -4.55
N LEU A 311 25.83 2.88 -4.14
CA LEU A 311 26.56 2.31 -3.00
C LEU A 311 28.08 2.52 -3.09
N GLN A 312 28.68 2.25 -4.24
CA GLN A 312 30.15 2.30 -4.41
C GLN A 312 30.71 3.71 -4.57
N ASN A 313 29.90 4.66 -5.04
CA ASN A 313 30.26 6.04 -5.30
C ASN A 313 29.38 7.00 -4.50
N LEU A 314 28.93 6.59 -3.31
CA LEU A 314 28.02 7.37 -2.50
C LEU A 314 28.62 8.75 -2.24
N SER A 315 27.80 9.78 -2.39
CA SER A 315 28.13 11.14 -1.99
C SER A 315 27.06 11.64 -1.04
N VAL A 316 27.47 12.22 0.07
CA VAL A 316 26.59 12.90 1.03
C VAL A 316 26.66 14.40 0.75
N ALA A 317 25.51 15.04 0.60
CA ALA A 317 25.39 16.49 0.49
C ALA A 317 25.24 17.06 1.90
N VAL A 318 26.06 18.05 2.22
CA VAL A 318 26.00 18.78 3.50
C VAL A 318 25.84 20.26 3.23
N ASP A 319 24.74 20.83 3.68
CA ASP A 319 24.49 22.26 3.55
C ASP A 319 25.17 23.01 4.69
N VAL A 320 26.16 23.82 4.34
CA VAL A 320 26.94 24.62 5.28
C VAL A 320 26.33 26.02 5.45
N PRO A 321 26.33 26.57 6.67
CA PRO A 321 25.65 27.83 6.97
C PRO A 321 26.43 29.05 6.48
N THR A 322 25.80 30.22 6.54
CA THR A 322 26.50 31.51 6.40
C THR A 322 27.59 31.66 7.47
N GLY A 323 28.78 32.13 7.08
CA GLY A 323 29.91 32.31 8.00
C GLY A 323 30.89 31.12 8.06
N THR A 324 30.62 30.05 7.31
CA THR A 324 31.60 29.01 6.97
C THR A 324 32.77 29.60 6.19
N LEU A 325 33.99 29.16 6.48
CA LEU A 325 35.20 29.57 5.78
C LEU A 325 35.75 28.42 4.93
N GLU A 326 36.48 28.78 3.88
CA GLU A 326 37.27 27.81 3.11
C GLU A 326 38.28 27.13 4.04
N GLY A 327 38.33 25.81 4.01
CA GLY A 327 39.20 25.01 4.88
C GLY A 327 38.61 24.63 6.25
N ASP A 328 37.39 25.07 6.59
CA ASP A 328 36.67 24.49 7.73
C ASP A 328 36.49 22.97 7.49
N THR A 329 36.57 22.15 8.55
CA THR A 329 36.51 20.68 8.44
C THR A 329 35.09 20.21 8.67
N LEU A 330 34.51 19.52 7.68
CA LEU A 330 33.27 18.76 7.81
C LEU A 330 33.57 17.34 8.25
N THR A 331 32.91 16.87 9.30
CA THR A 331 32.89 15.46 9.68
C THR A 331 31.51 14.89 9.35
N VAL A 332 31.46 13.88 8.49
CA VAL A 332 30.22 13.24 8.05
C VAL A 332 30.26 11.77 8.42
N ARG A 333 29.15 11.26 8.95
CA ARG A 333 28.96 9.87 9.35
C ARG A 333 27.74 9.27 8.69
N VAL A 334 27.90 8.03 8.23
CA VAL A 334 26.80 7.16 7.80
C VAL A 334 26.67 6.04 8.80
N TYR A 335 25.52 5.97 9.48
CA TYR A 335 25.19 4.97 10.48
C TYR A 335 24.33 3.87 9.89
N GLY A 336 24.65 2.62 10.21
CA GLY A 336 23.91 1.44 9.79
C GLY A 336 24.13 0.23 10.68
N ASN A 337 23.33 -0.81 10.48
CA ASN A 337 23.43 -2.04 11.25
C ASN A 337 24.55 -2.95 10.71
N ASP A 338 25.34 -3.55 11.61
CA ASP A 338 26.36 -4.53 11.25
C ASP A 338 25.73 -5.81 10.66
N PRO A 339 26.12 -6.23 9.44
CA PRO A 339 25.59 -7.45 8.82
C PRO A 339 25.99 -8.75 9.56
N ALA A 340 27.04 -8.75 10.39
CA ALA A 340 27.52 -9.94 11.10
C ALA A 340 26.82 -10.21 12.44
N GLN A 341 26.02 -9.26 12.94
CA GLN A 341 25.41 -9.31 14.27
C GLN A 341 23.90 -9.62 14.17
N THR A 342 23.38 -10.41 15.11
CA THR A 342 21.93 -10.71 15.20
C THR A 342 21.13 -9.65 15.95
N ALA A 343 21.79 -8.85 16.79
CA ALA A 343 21.22 -7.66 17.43
C ALA A 343 21.52 -6.41 16.60
N SER A 344 20.66 -5.39 16.67
CA SER A 344 20.84 -4.08 16.01
C SER A 344 22.00 -3.30 16.62
N VAL A 345 23.23 -3.73 16.31
CA VAL A 345 24.45 -3.03 16.67
C VAL A 345 24.71 -1.98 15.60
N LEU A 346 24.48 -0.72 15.97
CA LEU A 346 24.78 0.42 15.12
C LEU A 346 26.30 0.59 15.02
N GLU A 347 26.78 0.65 13.78
CA GLU A 347 28.15 1.00 13.39
C GLU A 347 28.09 2.22 12.46
N PHE A 348 29.23 2.89 12.26
CA PHE A 348 29.31 4.01 11.33
C PHE A 348 30.59 4.03 10.52
N GLU A 349 30.51 4.63 9.34
CA GLU A 349 31.66 5.05 8.56
C GLU A 349 31.76 6.56 8.64
N GLU A 350 32.97 7.08 8.89
CA GLU A 350 33.25 8.50 9.02
C GLU A 350 34.17 8.96 7.88
N VAL A 351 33.83 10.11 7.30
CA VAL A 351 34.66 10.80 6.33
C VAL A 351 34.78 12.26 6.74
N GLN A 352 36.00 12.78 6.66
CA GLN A 352 36.27 14.20 6.81
C GLN A 352 36.55 14.86 5.47
N ALA A 353 36.02 16.06 5.26
CA ALA A 353 36.25 16.86 4.06
C ALA A 353 36.48 18.32 4.44
N ALA A 354 37.29 19.04 3.64
CA ALA A 354 37.42 20.48 3.78
C ALA A 354 36.30 21.20 3.01
N VAL A 355 35.73 22.25 3.58
CA VAL A 355 34.79 23.12 2.88
C VAL A 355 35.54 23.88 1.77
N ALA A 356 35.07 23.75 0.54
CA ALA A 356 35.76 24.23 -0.66
C ALA A 356 35.60 25.74 -0.91
N ALA A 357 34.58 26.39 -0.34
CA ALA A 357 34.33 27.81 -0.53
C ALA A 357 33.72 28.43 0.73
N ALA A 358 34.09 29.68 1.02
CA ALA A 358 33.49 30.43 2.12
C ALA A 358 32.04 30.84 1.83
N GLY A 359 31.23 30.96 2.88
CA GLY A 359 29.82 31.33 2.81
C GLY A 359 28.87 30.13 2.83
N LYS A 360 27.59 30.40 2.58
CA LYS A 360 26.54 29.37 2.53
C LYS A 360 26.61 28.59 1.21
N GLY A 361 26.45 27.27 1.27
CA GLY A 361 26.43 26.41 0.10
C GLY A 361 26.34 24.93 0.45
N THR A 362 26.40 24.07 -0.55
CA THR A 362 26.39 22.61 -0.37
C THR A 362 27.76 22.03 -0.63
N THR A 363 28.31 21.30 0.32
CA THR A 363 29.57 20.56 0.15
C THR A 363 29.26 19.08 -0.08
N MET A 364 29.86 18.50 -1.12
CA MET A 364 29.71 17.08 -1.46
C MET A 364 30.83 16.27 -0.82
N VAL A 365 30.48 15.36 0.08
CA VAL A 365 31.44 14.49 0.79
C VAL A 365 31.36 13.08 0.22
N SER A 366 32.47 12.61 -0.35
CA SER A 366 32.54 11.31 -1.00
C SER A 366 32.78 10.17 -0.02
N PHE A 367 31.91 9.16 -0.07
CA PHE A 367 32.04 7.87 0.62
C PHE A 367 32.49 6.75 -0.34
N ALA A 368 33.15 7.10 -1.44
CA ALA A 368 33.53 6.13 -2.47
C ALA A 368 34.30 4.93 -1.88
N GLY A 369 33.76 3.73 -2.08
CA GLY A 369 34.29 2.46 -1.56
C GLY A 369 34.21 2.25 -0.05
N LYS A 370 33.78 3.25 0.74
CA LYS A 370 33.71 3.17 2.21
C LYS A 370 32.56 2.29 2.69
N LEU A 371 31.45 2.29 1.97
CA LEU A 371 30.31 1.42 2.27
C LEU A 371 30.45 0.00 1.70
N GLY A 372 31.64 -0.37 1.23
CA GLY A 372 31.93 -1.69 0.67
C GLY A 372 31.57 -1.80 -0.80
N SER A 373 31.16 -3.00 -1.21
CA SER A 373 30.84 -3.33 -2.61
C SER A 373 29.47 -3.96 -2.71
N VAL A 374 28.95 -4.06 -3.94
CA VAL A 374 27.65 -4.71 -4.21
C VAL A 374 27.56 -6.13 -3.64
N GLY A 375 28.65 -6.89 -3.59
CA GLY A 375 28.66 -8.25 -3.03
C GLY A 375 28.99 -8.34 -1.53
N ALA A 376 29.36 -7.22 -0.92
CA ALA A 376 29.79 -7.13 0.48
C ALA A 376 29.61 -5.69 0.96
N ALA A 377 28.35 -5.30 1.18
CA ALA A 377 28.01 -4.01 1.75
C ALA A 377 28.48 -3.93 3.22
N ARG A 378 28.91 -2.75 3.65
CA ARG A 378 29.38 -2.51 5.02
C ARG A 378 28.25 -2.65 6.03
N PHE A 379 27.06 -2.18 5.66
CA PHE A 379 25.87 -2.21 6.49
C PHE A 379 24.83 -3.16 5.89
N LYS A 380 23.98 -3.71 6.76
CA LYS A 380 22.80 -4.48 6.37
C LYS A 380 21.76 -3.54 5.73
N ASP A 381 21.05 -4.05 4.72
CA ASP A 381 19.89 -3.35 4.15
C ASP A 381 18.81 -3.07 5.21
N GLY A 382 18.15 -1.93 5.06
CA GLY A 382 17.17 -1.39 6.00
C GLY A 382 17.47 0.07 6.37
N ASP A 383 17.01 0.47 7.56
CA ASP A 383 17.11 1.84 8.03
C ASP A 383 18.55 2.26 8.34
N MET A 384 18.87 3.48 7.92
CA MET A 384 20.16 4.14 8.03
C MET A 384 19.98 5.55 8.60
N SER A 385 21.07 6.16 9.03
CA SER A 385 21.05 7.57 9.45
C SER A 385 22.31 8.29 8.99
N LEU A 386 22.19 9.58 8.69
CA LEU A 386 23.30 10.45 8.34
C LEU A 386 23.52 11.43 9.48
N ALA A 387 24.77 11.75 9.77
CA ALA A 387 25.10 12.85 10.68
C ALA A 387 26.23 13.68 10.12
N ALA A 388 26.17 15.00 10.26
CA ALA A 388 27.27 15.88 9.89
C ALA A 388 27.53 16.96 10.95
N SER A 389 28.80 17.31 11.16
CA SER A 389 29.24 18.42 11.99
C SER A 389 30.33 19.23 11.29
N LEU A 390 30.50 20.49 11.70
CA LEU A 390 31.49 21.41 11.18
C LEU A 390 32.49 21.76 12.29
N ALA A 391 33.76 21.94 11.93
CA ALA A 391 34.80 22.32 12.87
C ALA A 391 35.71 23.40 12.29
N ARG A 392 36.13 24.34 13.14
CA ARG A 392 37.15 25.35 12.84
C ARG A 392 38.28 25.24 13.86
N GLY A 393 39.42 24.69 13.44
CA GLY A 393 40.53 24.41 14.35
C GLY A 393 40.13 23.39 15.42
N ALA A 394 40.07 23.82 16.68
CA ALA A 394 39.65 22.99 17.82
C ALA A 394 38.18 23.22 18.25
N GLN A 395 37.45 24.07 17.53
CA GLN A 395 36.05 24.40 17.83
C GLN A 395 35.12 23.53 16.99
N ASP A 396 34.37 22.63 17.63
CA ASP A 396 33.42 21.72 16.99
C ASP A 396 31.97 22.20 17.18
N THR A 397 31.14 22.05 16.15
CA THR A 397 29.68 22.20 16.27
C THR A 397 29.04 20.89 16.72
N GLY A 398 27.78 20.97 17.14
CA GLY A 398 26.96 19.77 17.28
C GLY A 398 26.70 19.09 15.94
N PHE A 399 26.38 17.79 15.98
CA PHE A 399 25.90 17.03 14.82
C PHE A 399 24.45 17.42 14.48
N VAL A 400 24.20 17.62 13.20
CA VAL A 400 22.85 17.53 12.62
C VAL A 400 22.66 16.12 12.10
N VAL A 401 21.49 15.56 12.35
CA VAL A 401 21.17 14.16 12.07
C VAL A 401 19.93 14.08 11.18
N THR A 402 20.03 13.28 10.12
CA THR A 402 18.92 12.93 9.24
C THR A 402 18.62 11.44 9.37
N GLU A 403 17.42 11.13 9.85
CA GLU A 403 16.86 9.78 9.93
C GLU A 403 15.95 9.50 8.72
N GLY A 404 15.55 8.23 8.55
CA GLY A 404 14.69 7.82 7.42
C GLY A 404 15.44 7.64 6.10
N VAL A 405 16.77 7.51 6.15
CA VAL A 405 17.58 7.02 5.03
C VAL A 405 17.45 5.51 4.97
N THR A 406 17.38 4.93 3.78
CA THR A 406 17.26 3.47 3.61
C THR A 406 18.36 2.95 2.69
N GLN A 407 19.00 1.84 3.07
CA GLN A 407 19.84 1.06 2.19
C GLN A 407 19.07 -0.14 1.64
N ASP A 408 19.09 -0.31 0.32
CA ASP A 408 18.48 -1.44 -0.39
C ASP A 408 19.38 -1.91 -1.53
N THR A 409 20.07 -3.03 -1.33
CA THR A 409 21.04 -3.62 -2.26
C THR A 409 20.60 -4.99 -2.77
N VAL A 410 19.45 -5.50 -2.33
CA VAL A 410 18.85 -6.72 -2.85
C VAL A 410 18.25 -6.44 -4.23
N ARG A 411 18.30 -7.44 -5.12
CA ARG A 411 17.62 -7.35 -6.41
C ARG A 411 16.29 -8.08 -6.31
N PRO A 412 15.23 -7.55 -6.94
CA PRO A 412 13.99 -8.28 -7.05
C PRO A 412 14.21 -9.53 -7.91
N SER A 413 13.42 -10.56 -7.63
CA SER A 413 13.34 -11.78 -8.43
C SER A 413 11.88 -12.11 -8.74
N LEU A 414 11.63 -12.63 -9.94
CA LEU A 414 10.30 -13.11 -10.33
C LEU A 414 10.05 -14.48 -9.71
N THR A 415 8.99 -14.61 -8.91
CA THR A 415 8.61 -15.87 -8.25
C THR A 415 7.47 -16.58 -8.97
N SER A 416 6.58 -15.85 -9.66
CA SER A 416 5.58 -16.44 -10.54
C SER A 416 4.96 -15.43 -11.52
N LEU A 417 4.42 -15.95 -12.64
CA LEU A 417 3.57 -15.22 -13.59
C LEU A 417 2.19 -15.86 -13.70
N GLY A 418 1.17 -15.03 -13.91
CA GLY A 418 -0.23 -15.42 -13.95
C GLY A 418 -1.07 -14.65 -12.92
N PRO A 419 -2.41 -14.78 -12.98
CA PRO A 419 -3.13 -15.95 -13.46
C PRO A 419 -3.60 -15.93 -14.92
N PRO A 420 -3.91 -17.10 -15.51
CA PRO A 420 -3.62 -18.45 -15.02
C PRO A 420 -2.10 -18.71 -14.99
N ARG A 421 -1.65 -19.43 -13.97
CA ARG A 421 -0.26 -19.87 -13.89
C ARG A 421 -0.08 -21.12 -14.76
N VAL A 422 0.73 -21.01 -15.81
CA VAL A 422 1.11 -22.15 -16.66
C VAL A 422 2.57 -22.50 -16.45
N SER A 423 3.46 -21.50 -16.57
CA SER A 423 4.86 -21.56 -16.16
C SER A 423 5.35 -20.15 -15.84
N ASP A 424 6.58 -20.03 -15.35
CA ASP A 424 7.19 -18.72 -15.09
C ASP A 424 7.67 -18.01 -16.38
N THR A 425 7.41 -18.60 -17.56
CA THR A 425 7.75 -18.07 -18.89
C THR A 425 6.58 -18.08 -19.88
N GLN A 426 5.39 -18.53 -19.46
CA GLN A 426 4.21 -18.57 -20.31
C GLN A 426 2.99 -18.00 -19.58
N VAL A 427 2.39 -16.97 -20.18
CA VAL A 427 1.13 -16.37 -19.75
C VAL A 427 0.05 -16.76 -20.74
N VAL A 428 -1.14 -17.08 -20.27
CA VAL A 428 -2.30 -17.38 -21.12
C VAL A 428 -3.41 -16.39 -20.80
N THR A 429 -4.12 -15.89 -21.82
CA THR A 429 -5.20 -14.92 -21.62
C THR A 429 -6.31 -15.11 -22.64
N ASP A 430 -7.54 -14.81 -22.28
CA ASP A 430 -8.70 -14.71 -23.17
C ASP A 430 -9.00 -13.26 -23.59
N LEU A 431 -8.14 -12.30 -23.20
CA LEU A 431 -8.35 -10.88 -23.42
C LEU A 431 -7.71 -10.38 -24.72
N SER A 432 -8.39 -9.44 -25.37
CA SER A 432 -7.87 -8.64 -26.50
C SER A 432 -6.97 -7.50 -26.04
N ALA A 433 -7.31 -6.89 -24.89
CA ALA A 433 -6.47 -5.95 -24.14
C ALA A 433 -6.06 -6.60 -22.81
N ALA A 434 -4.81 -7.04 -22.73
CA ALA A 434 -4.27 -7.86 -21.64
C ALA A 434 -3.36 -7.05 -20.71
N ALA A 435 -3.11 -7.59 -19.52
CA ALA A 435 -2.09 -7.12 -18.59
C ALA A 435 -1.38 -8.36 -18.01
N ILE A 436 -0.11 -8.21 -17.64
CA ILE A 436 0.64 -9.29 -16.97
C ILE A 436 0.49 -9.12 -15.47
N PHE A 437 0.14 -10.22 -14.82
CA PHE A 437 0.07 -10.36 -13.38
C PHE A 437 1.18 -11.29 -12.93
N GLY A 438 1.70 -11.06 -11.73
CA GLY A 438 2.74 -11.93 -11.18
C GLY A 438 3.05 -11.63 -9.74
N GLN A 439 4.07 -12.32 -9.25
CA GLN A 439 4.63 -12.21 -7.92
C GLN A 439 6.16 -12.07 -8.06
N ALA A 440 6.71 -11.05 -7.40
CA ALA A 440 8.14 -10.86 -7.19
C ALA A 440 8.51 -11.24 -5.73
N SER A 441 9.81 -11.28 -5.42
CA SER A 441 10.31 -11.49 -4.05
C SER A 441 9.98 -10.35 -3.10
N GLU A 442 9.65 -9.18 -3.64
CA GLU A 442 9.43 -7.93 -2.89
C GLU A 442 8.59 -6.94 -3.72
N GLU A 443 8.21 -5.83 -3.09
CA GLU A 443 7.47 -4.75 -3.74
C GLU A 443 8.27 -4.08 -4.86
N LEU A 444 7.64 -3.92 -6.02
CA LEU A 444 8.26 -3.29 -7.17
C LEU A 444 8.04 -1.77 -7.18
N GLY A 445 9.07 -1.03 -7.55
CA GLY A 445 9.01 0.40 -7.86
C GLY A 445 8.72 0.65 -9.35
N ASP A 446 9.20 -0.22 -10.23
CA ASP A 446 8.90 -0.17 -11.67
C ASP A 446 8.96 -1.57 -12.32
N LEU A 447 8.44 -1.66 -13.53
CA LEU A 447 8.45 -2.84 -14.38
C LEU A 447 8.60 -2.37 -15.83
N SER A 448 9.38 -3.11 -16.62
CA SER A 448 9.47 -2.91 -18.06
C SER A 448 9.10 -4.20 -18.76
N LEU A 449 7.94 -4.21 -19.41
CA LEU A 449 7.46 -5.34 -20.21
C LEU A 449 7.44 -4.92 -21.67
N THR A 450 8.25 -5.61 -22.48
CA THR A 450 8.34 -5.38 -23.93
C THR A 450 7.64 -6.51 -24.68
N ILE A 451 6.71 -6.17 -25.57
CA ILE A 451 5.93 -7.08 -26.40
C ILE A 451 5.95 -6.53 -27.83
N GLY A 452 6.67 -7.19 -28.73
CA GLY A 452 6.96 -6.63 -30.05
C GLY A 452 7.68 -5.28 -29.92
N SER A 453 7.08 -4.21 -30.47
CA SER A 453 7.61 -2.84 -30.39
C SER A 453 7.03 -2.01 -29.23
N VAL A 454 6.13 -2.58 -28.43
CA VAL A 454 5.45 -1.87 -27.34
C VAL A 454 6.15 -2.18 -26.01
N THR A 455 6.48 -1.13 -25.26
CA THR A 455 6.95 -1.26 -23.87
C THR A 455 5.90 -0.69 -22.93
N VAL A 456 5.47 -1.49 -21.94
CA VAL A 456 4.54 -1.08 -20.90
C VAL A 456 5.19 -1.10 -19.52
N LYS A 457 4.66 -0.26 -18.64
CA LYS A 457 5.18 0.00 -17.29
C LYS A 457 4.37 -0.69 -16.20
N LEU A 458 4.86 -0.63 -14.97
CA LEU A 458 4.12 -1.08 -13.79
C LEU A 458 2.79 -0.31 -13.66
N PHE A 459 1.69 -1.03 -13.43
CA PHE A 459 0.43 -0.40 -13.01
C PHE A 459 0.37 -0.29 -11.49
N GLY A 460 0.80 -1.35 -10.79
CA GLY A 460 0.94 -1.33 -9.33
C GLY A 460 1.62 -2.59 -8.80
N SER A 461 2.25 -2.47 -7.62
CA SER A 461 2.80 -3.57 -6.85
C SER A 461 2.41 -3.45 -5.37
N GLY A 462 2.42 -4.56 -4.61
CA GLY A 462 2.20 -4.53 -3.17
C GLY A 462 3.38 -5.11 -2.40
N GLN A 463 3.40 -4.90 -1.08
CA GLN A 463 4.46 -5.37 -0.16
C GLN A 463 4.73 -6.88 -0.23
N SER A 464 3.75 -7.70 -0.62
CA SER A 464 3.98 -9.14 -0.82
C SER A 464 4.86 -9.43 -2.03
N GLY A 465 5.00 -8.47 -2.96
CA GLY A 465 5.63 -8.60 -4.26
C GLY A 465 4.66 -8.89 -5.40
N ARG A 466 3.35 -8.95 -5.16
CA ARG A 466 2.38 -9.05 -6.26
C ARG A 466 2.43 -7.80 -7.11
N PHE A 467 2.31 -7.96 -8.41
CA PHE A 467 2.32 -6.85 -9.35
C PHE A 467 1.38 -7.06 -10.51
N MET A 468 1.05 -5.95 -11.16
CA MET A 468 0.30 -5.90 -12.41
C MET A 468 0.98 -4.89 -13.34
N SER A 469 1.17 -5.25 -14.61
CA SER A 469 1.58 -4.30 -15.65
C SER A 469 0.42 -3.40 -16.08
N SER A 470 0.74 -2.23 -16.63
CA SER A 470 -0.24 -1.47 -17.41
C SER A 470 -0.76 -2.32 -18.58
N PRO A 471 -2.03 -2.14 -18.97
CA PRO A 471 -2.61 -2.94 -20.04
C PRO A 471 -1.97 -2.60 -21.41
N PHE A 472 -1.97 -3.59 -22.29
CA PHE A 472 -1.52 -3.47 -23.68
C PHE A 472 -2.51 -4.16 -24.62
N LEU A 473 -2.57 -3.70 -25.86
CA LEU A 473 -3.37 -4.34 -26.89
C LEU A 473 -2.62 -5.56 -27.43
N LEU A 474 -3.18 -6.76 -27.22
CA LEU A 474 -2.71 -8.01 -27.83
C LEU A 474 -3.37 -8.25 -29.19
N SER A 475 -4.50 -7.59 -29.45
CA SER A 475 -5.34 -7.79 -30.64
C SER A 475 -5.89 -9.23 -30.69
N ARG A 476 -5.64 -9.97 -31.78
CA ARG A 476 -6.19 -11.32 -32.04
C ARG A 476 -5.11 -12.22 -32.65
N THR A 477 -4.12 -12.56 -31.85
CA THR A 477 -2.96 -13.34 -32.28
C THR A 477 -3.27 -14.83 -32.24
N THR A 478 -2.97 -15.56 -33.32
CA THR A 478 -3.13 -17.02 -33.41
C THR A 478 -1.88 -17.78 -32.97
N THR A 479 -0.73 -17.10 -32.91
CA THR A 479 0.55 -17.64 -32.47
C THR A 479 0.98 -17.04 -31.13
N PRO A 480 1.73 -17.78 -30.30
CA PRO A 480 2.31 -17.23 -29.08
C PRO A 480 3.12 -15.95 -29.36
N THR A 481 2.86 -14.88 -28.60
CA THR A 481 3.55 -13.60 -28.75
C THR A 481 4.68 -13.51 -27.74
N ALA A 482 5.91 -13.30 -28.19
CA ALA A 482 7.06 -13.20 -27.31
C ALA A 482 7.02 -11.93 -26.45
N PHE A 483 7.53 -12.02 -25.22
CA PHE A 483 7.74 -10.87 -24.34
C PHE A 483 9.09 -10.94 -23.63
N THR A 484 9.58 -9.77 -23.20
CA THR A 484 10.71 -9.60 -22.30
C THR A 484 10.28 -8.76 -21.10
N LEU A 485 10.50 -9.27 -19.89
CA LEU A 485 10.07 -8.66 -18.63
C LEU A 485 11.28 -8.35 -17.73
N SER A 486 11.43 -7.10 -17.33
CA SER A 486 12.39 -6.65 -16.33
C SER A 486 11.64 -6.03 -15.15
N LEU A 487 12.02 -6.38 -13.93
CA LEU A 487 11.45 -5.84 -12.69
C LEU A 487 12.48 -4.95 -12.00
N PHE A 488 12.00 -3.91 -11.32
CA PHE A 488 12.80 -3.01 -10.51
C PHE A 488 12.11 -2.85 -9.16
N ASP A 489 12.85 -3.02 -8.07
CA ASP A 489 12.32 -2.81 -6.72
C ASP A 489 12.09 -1.30 -6.44
N ARG A 490 11.69 -0.96 -5.22
CA ARG A 490 11.52 0.45 -4.81
C ARG A 490 12.84 1.19 -4.71
N GLY A 491 13.95 0.48 -4.42
CA GLY A 491 15.30 0.99 -4.49
C GLY A 491 15.76 1.33 -5.90
N GLY A 492 15.08 0.87 -6.95
CA GLY A 492 15.48 1.00 -8.35
C GLY A 492 16.51 -0.04 -8.80
N ASN A 493 16.74 -1.10 -8.02
CA ASN A 493 17.60 -2.20 -8.43
C ASN A 493 16.86 -3.10 -9.41
N GLY A 494 17.45 -3.31 -10.59
CA GLY A 494 16.89 -4.20 -11.60
C GLY A 494 17.19 -5.68 -11.31
N VAL A 495 16.29 -6.55 -11.76
CA VAL A 495 16.53 -8.00 -11.88
C VAL A 495 17.90 -8.29 -12.52
N ALA A 496 18.57 -9.36 -12.10
CA ALA A 496 19.86 -9.73 -12.66
C ALA A 496 19.79 -10.05 -14.17
N ALA A 497 18.69 -10.63 -14.61
CA ALA A 497 18.39 -10.88 -16.02
C ALA A 497 16.89 -10.70 -16.28
N ALA A 498 16.55 -10.18 -17.46
CA ALA A 498 15.16 -10.09 -17.88
C ALA A 498 14.57 -11.50 -18.13
N THR A 499 13.31 -11.70 -17.76
CA THR A 499 12.57 -12.93 -18.05
C THR A 499 12.00 -12.84 -19.46
N ASN A 500 12.42 -13.77 -20.33
CA ASN A 500 11.83 -13.93 -21.65
C ASN A 500 10.75 -15.00 -21.63
N GLY A 501 9.64 -14.75 -22.31
CA GLY A 501 8.51 -15.68 -22.32
C GLY A 501 7.56 -15.48 -23.48
N THR A 502 6.40 -16.12 -23.40
CA THR A 502 5.34 -16.01 -24.41
C THR A 502 3.97 -15.77 -23.79
N ILE A 503 3.14 -15.00 -24.51
CA ILE A 503 1.72 -14.81 -24.22
C ILE A 503 0.92 -15.62 -25.23
N VAL A 504 0.04 -16.50 -24.75
CA VAL A 504 -0.86 -17.30 -25.58
C VAL A 504 -2.28 -16.79 -25.42
N GLN A 505 -2.90 -16.39 -26.52
CA GLN A 505 -4.29 -15.95 -26.52
C GLN A 505 -5.25 -17.14 -26.73
N ARG A 506 -6.40 -17.10 -26.05
CA ARG A 506 -7.51 -18.06 -26.12
C ARG A 506 -8.83 -17.34 -26.37
N GLY A 507 -9.86 -18.10 -26.74
CA GLY A 507 -11.22 -17.55 -26.85
C GLY A 507 -11.38 -16.56 -28.00
N LEU A 508 -10.82 -16.86 -29.18
CA LEU A 508 -10.81 -15.94 -30.31
C LEU A 508 -11.25 -16.63 -31.61
N LEU A 509 -12.00 -15.90 -32.43
CA LEU A 509 -12.33 -16.21 -33.82
C LEU A 509 -11.58 -15.20 -34.69
N THR A 510 -10.78 -15.68 -35.66
CA THR A 510 -10.03 -14.80 -36.57
C THR A 510 -9.68 -15.49 -37.90
N GLY A 511 -9.25 -14.69 -38.86
CA GLY A 511 -8.84 -15.14 -40.19
C GLY A 511 -10.01 -15.62 -41.06
N SER A 512 -9.69 -16.30 -42.16
CA SER A 512 -10.70 -16.78 -43.10
C SER A 512 -10.43 -18.23 -43.54
N VAL A 513 -11.47 -19.07 -43.46
CA VAL A 513 -11.45 -20.45 -43.95
C VAL A 513 -11.40 -20.53 -45.48
N GLY A 514 -11.68 -19.41 -46.18
CA GLY A 514 -11.55 -19.33 -47.64
C GLY A 514 -10.13 -19.59 -48.16
N THR A 515 -9.13 -19.61 -47.26
CA THR A 515 -7.75 -20.05 -47.55
C THR A 515 -7.59 -21.58 -47.61
N GLY A 516 -8.67 -22.34 -47.40
CA GLY A 516 -8.70 -23.81 -47.45
C GLY A 516 -8.21 -24.50 -46.18
N THR A 517 -7.94 -23.75 -45.11
CA THR A 517 -7.47 -24.28 -43.83
C THR A 517 -8.31 -23.75 -42.67
N LEU A 518 -8.64 -24.62 -41.71
CA LEU A 518 -9.26 -24.27 -40.44
C LEU A 518 -8.44 -24.87 -39.29
N THR A 519 -8.00 -24.04 -38.37
CA THR A 519 -7.37 -24.47 -37.12
C THR A 519 -8.31 -24.26 -35.95
N VAL A 520 -8.59 -25.33 -35.21
CA VAL A 520 -9.45 -25.31 -34.02
C VAL A 520 -8.61 -25.62 -32.79
N VAL A 521 -8.72 -24.78 -31.77
CA VAL A 521 -8.07 -24.96 -30.48
C VAL A 521 -9.13 -25.16 -29.39
N ALA A 522 -9.11 -26.32 -28.74
CA ALA A 522 -9.91 -26.57 -27.54
C ALA A 522 -9.10 -26.20 -26.29
N TYR A 523 -9.70 -25.40 -25.40
CA TYR A 523 -9.09 -25.05 -24.13
C TYR A 523 -10.09 -25.16 -22.98
N ASP A 524 -9.57 -25.37 -21.77
CA ASP A 524 -10.36 -25.43 -20.55
C ASP A 524 -10.72 -24.01 -20.12
N ASP A 525 -12.02 -23.70 -20.04
CA ASP A 525 -12.53 -22.38 -19.66
C ASP A 525 -12.02 -21.92 -18.28
N ALA A 526 -11.86 -22.87 -17.35
CA ALA A 526 -11.44 -22.60 -15.98
C ALA A 526 -9.93 -22.30 -15.87
N THR A 527 -9.09 -22.98 -16.64
CA THR A 527 -7.61 -22.87 -16.52
C THR A 527 -6.94 -22.16 -17.70
N LEU A 528 -7.65 -21.95 -18.80
CA LEU A 528 -7.17 -21.59 -20.15
C LEU A 528 -6.15 -22.55 -20.78
N GLN A 529 -5.85 -23.67 -20.12
CA GLN A 529 -4.89 -24.63 -20.63
C GLN A 529 -5.50 -25.39 -21.82
N ALA A 530 -4.62 -25.86 -22.69
CA ALA A 530 -5.01 -26.62 -23.86
C ALA A 530 -5.60 -27.99 -23.47
N ILE A 531 -6.68 -28.41 -24.15
CA ILE A 531 -7.29 -29.73 -23.93
C ILE A 531 -6.86 -30.68 -25.04
N SER A 532 -6.04 -31.67 -24.67
CA SER A 532 -5.69 -32.79 -25.55
C SER A 532 -6.81 -33.83 -25.63
N GLY A 533 -6.95 -34.47 -26.79
CA GLY A 533 -7.90 -35.56 -26.97
C GLY A 533 -9.37 -35.14 -26.98
N ALA A 534 -9.67 -33.88 -27.28
CA ALA A 534 -11.03 -33.42 -27.55
C ALA A 534 -11.39 -33.73 -29.01
N LYS A 535 -12.60 -34.23 -29.24
CA LYS A 535 -13.12 -34.45 -30.59
C LYS A 535 -13.58 -33.13 -31.17
N VAL A 536 -13.16 -32.87 -32.40
CA VAL A 536 -13.53 -31.69 -33.19
C VAL A 536 -14.28 -32.17 -34.42
N LEU A 537 -15.52 -31.73 -34.54
CA LEU A 537 -16.36 -31.98 -35.71
C LEU A 537 -16.51 -30.66 -36.46
N ILE A 538 -16.28 -30.69 -37.77
CA ILE A 538 -16.56 -29.53 -38.64
C ILE A 538 -17.53 -29.93 -39.74
N GLU A 539 -18.46 -29.04 -40.08
CA GLU A 539 -19.49 -29.24 -41.10
C GLU A 539 -19.59 -27.98 -41.97
N PRO A 540 -19.68 -28.09 -43.30
CA PRO A 540 -19.87 -26.94 -44.18
C PRO A 540 -21.17 -26.16 -43.85
N GLY A 541 -21.06 -24.85 -43.65
CA GLY A 541 -22.20 -23.97 -43.36
C GLY A 541 -22.94 -24.29 -42.06
N MET A 542 -24.26 -24.08 -42.04
CA MET A 542 -25.13 -24.47 -40.92
C MET A 542 -25.28 -26.00 -40.82
N PRO A 543 -25.38 -26.58 -39.61
CA PRO A 543 -25.53 -28.02 -39.46
C PRO A 543 -26.83 -28.53 -40.10
N VAL A 544 -26.79 -29.74 -40.63
CA VAL A 544 -27.96 -30.45 -41.20
C VAL A 544 -28.04 -31.86 -40.64
N LYS A 545 -29.24 -32.45 -40.65
CA LYS A 545 -29.49 -33.82 -40.19
C LYS A 545 -30.11 -34.66 -41.31
N PRO A 546 -29.47 -35.76 -41.77
CA PRO A 546 -28.14 -36.25 -41.36
C PRO A 546 -27.02 -35.31 -41.82
N SER A 547 -25.87 -35.40 -41.16
CA SER A 547 -24.69 -34.57 -41.47
C SER A 547 -24.15 -34.79 -42.88
N VAL A 548 -23.83 -33.72 -43.60
CA VAL A 548 -23.24 -33.74 -44.95
C VAL A 548 -21.86 -33.10 -44.92
N GLY A 549 -20.86 -33.74 -45.54
CA GLY A 549 -19.51 -33.16 -45.67
C GLY A 549 -18.72 -33.04 -44.36
N ARG A 550 -19.15 -33.71 -43.30
CA ARG A 550 -18.52 -33.65 -41.98
C ARG A 550 -17.10 -34.19 -42.00
N MET A 551 -16.20 -33.48 -41.32
CA MET A 551 -14.87 -33.96 -41.00
C MET A 551 -14.70 -34.06 -39.48
N ILE A 552 -13.90 -35.03 -39.04
CA ILE A 552 -13.66 -35.29 -37.61
C ILE A 552 -12.15 -35.35 -37.39
N ALA A 553 -11.69 -34.65 -36.36
CA ALA A 553 -10.31 -34.72 -35.87
C ALA A 553 -10.31 -34.80 -34.34
N THR A 554 -9.13 -35.04 -33.79
CA THR A 554 -8.89 -35.01 -32.35
C THR A 554 -7.77 -34.01 -32.06
N THR A 555 -7.93 -33.22 -31.00
CA THR A 555 -6.90 -32.27 -30.60
C THR A 555 -5.62 -32.95 -30.11
N ASN A 556 -4.47 -32.40 -30.49
CA ASN A 556 -3.15 -32.85 -30.05
C ASN A 556 -2.79 -32.35 -28.63
N GLY A 557 -1.56 -32.57 -28.18
CA GLY A 557 -1.06 -32.10 -26.87
C GLY A 557 -1.14 -30.58 -26.66
N SER A 558 -1.14 -29.79 -27.73
CA SER A 558 -1.35 -28.34 -27.72
C SER A 558 -2.82 -27.94 -27.84
N GLY A 559 -3.74 -28.90 -27.72
CA GLY A 559 -5.18 -28.68 -27.83
C GLY A 559 -5.65 -28.31 -29.23
N THR A 560 -4.84 -28.57 -30.26
CA THR A 560 -5.09 -28.10 -31.63
C THR A 560 -5.52 -29.25 -32.55
N ALA A 561 -6.49 -28.98 -33.41
CA ALA A 561 -6.84 -29.79 -34.58
C ALA A 561 -6.84 -28.90 -35.83
N THR A 562 -6.23 -29.36 -36.92
CA THR A 562 -6.15 -28.61 -38.18
C THR A 562 -6.80 -29.40 -39.30
N PHE A 563 -7.61 -28.71 -40.10
CA PHE A 563 -8.27 -29.23 -41.28
C PHE A 563 -7.75 -28.47 -42.50
N THR A 564 -7.50 -29.19 -43.59
CA THR A 564 -6.95 -28.63 -44.84
C THR A 564 -7.77 -29.12 -46.03
N GLY A 565 -7.69 -28.42 -47.16
CA GLY A 565 -8.46 -28.76 -48.37
C GLY A 565 -9.95 -28.41 -48.24
N LEU A 566 -10.27 -27.43 -47.41
CA LEU A 566 -11.63 -26.94 -47.19
C LEU A 566 -12.09 -26.10 -48.38
N THR A 567 -13.32 -26.32 -48.84
CA THR A 567 -13.88 -25.67 -50.04
C THR A 567 -15.10 -24.81 -49.75
N ALA A 568 -15.73 -24.93 -48.57
CA ALA A 568 -16.85 -24.10 -48.19
C ALA A 568 -16.37 -22.75 -47.63
N GLY A 569 -17.19 -21.70 -47.79
CA GLY A 569 -16.90 -20.35 -47.28
C GLY A 569 -17.07 -20.19 -45.77
N SER A 570 -17.72 -21.14 -45.11
CA SER A 570 -17.98 -21.16 -43.66
C SER A 570 -18.14 -22.60 -43.17
N TYR A 571 -17.88 -22.81 -41.88
CA TYR A 571 -18.03 -24.09 -41.22
C TYR A 571 -18.68 -23.93 -39.84
N SER A 572 -19.50 -24.90 -39.47
CA SER A 572 -19.91 -25.12 -38.08
C SER A 572 -18.88 -26.02 -37.38
N ILE A 573 -18.47 -25.64 -36.18
CA ILE A 573 -17.45 -26.30 -35.38
C ILE A 573 -18.10 -26.80 -34.09
N THR A 574 -17.87 -28.06 -33.73
CA THR A 574 -18.36 -28.66 -32.48
C THR A 574 -17.22 -29.35 -31.73
N LEU A 575 -17.06 -29.00 -30.45
CA LEU A 575 -16.09 -29.58 -29.53
C LEU A 575 -16.75 -30.49 -28.51
N ILE A 576 -16.18 -31.69 -28.33
CA ILE A 576 -16.69 -32.71 -27.42
C ILE A 576 -15.55 -33.37 -26.66
N LYS A 577 -15.64 -33.35 -25.33
CA LYS A 577 -14.71 -34.04 -24.43
C LYS A 577 -15.45 -34.58 -23.21
N THR A 578 -15.14 -35.82 -22.82
CA THR A 578 -15.63 -36.40 -21.55
C THR A 578 -15.13 -35.57 -20.36
N GLY A 579 -16.00 -35.30 -19.39
CA GLY A 579 -15.69 -34.43 -18.25
C GLY A 579 -15.93 -32.94 -18.51
N TYR A 580 -16.43 -32.57 -19.70
CA TYR A 580 -16.73 -31.19 -20.09
C TYR A 580 -18.15 -31.05 -20.67
N HIS A 581 -18.68 -29.83 -20.59
CA HIS A 581 -19.80 -29.35 -21.40
C HIS A 581 -19.43 -29.31 -22.89
N LEU A 582 -20.43 -29.29 -23.78
CA LEU A 582 -20.22 -29.20 -25.23
C LEU A 582 -20.21 -27.72 -25.66
N ALA A 583 -19.44 -27.42 -26.69
CA ALA A 583 -19.40 -26.09 -27.29
C ALA A 583 -19.45 -26.19 -28.82
N SER A 584 -20.27 -25.33 -29.44
CA SER A 584 -20.31 -25.18 -30.89
C SER A 584 -20.33 -23.72 -31.31
N VAL A 585 -19.69 -23.42 -32.44
CA VAL A 585 -19.86 -22.18 -33.18
C VAL A 585 -20.39 -22.53 -34.56
N LEU A 586 -21.54 -21.98 -34.95
CA LEU A 586 -22.18 -22.32 -36.23
C LEU A 586 -21.86 -21.29 -37.32
N ASP A 587 -21.79 -21.77 -38.56
CA ASP A 587 -21.65 -20.96 -39.78
C ASP A 587 -20.61 -19.83 -39.70
N THR A 588 -19.45 -20.12 -39.09
CA THR A 588 -18.38 -19.13 -38.98
C THR A 588 -17.46 -19.20 -40.20
N PRO A 589 -17.11 -18.06 -40.82
CA PRO A 589 -16.11 -18.02 -41.88
C PRO A 589 -14.67 -17.94 -41.33
N ALA A 590 -14.48 -17.97 -40.00
CA ALA A 590 -13.17 -17.88 -39.37
C ALA A 590 -12.25 -19.05 -39.77
N GLY A 591 -10.99 -18.75 -40.10
CA GLY A 591 -9.95 -19.75 -40.39
C GLY A 591 -9.23 -20.25 -39.13
N PHE A 592 -9.42 -19.58 -38.01
CA PHE A 592 -8.91 -19.97 -36.71
C PHE A 592 -10.00 -19.78 -35.65
N ALA A 593 -10.25 -20.81 -34.86
CA ALA A 593 -11.23 -20.79 -33.77
C ALA A 593 -10.65 -21.40 -32.49
N SER A 594 -10.44 -20.57 -31.47
CA SER A 594 -10.12 -21.03 -30.13
C SER A 594 -11.38 -21.00 -29.27
N LEU A 595 -11.88 -22.18 -28.89
CA LEU A 595 -13.19 -22.34 -28.25
C LEU A 595 -13.07 -22.95 -26.84
N PRO A 596 -13.81 -22.41 -25.86
CA PRO A 596 -13.80 -22.90 -24.48
C PRO A 596 -14.59 -24.19 -24.36
N LEU A 597 -14.06 -25.13 -23.58
CA LEU A 597 -14.80 -26.23 -22.99
C LEU A 597 -14.83 -26.03 -21.49
N ARG A 598 -16.04 -25.89 -20.94
CA ARG A 598 -16.23 -25.73 -19.50
C ARG A 598 -16.25 -27.09 -18.81
N PRO A 599 -15.42 -27.34 -17.79
CA PRO A 599 -15.38 -28.64 -17.13
C PRO A 599 -16.64 -28.88 -16.28
N LEU A 600 -16.99 -30.14 -16.03
CA LEU A 600 -18.15 -30.50 -15.18
C LEU A 600 -17.85 -30.35 -13.68
N THR A 601 -16.57 -30.36 -13.31
CA THR A 601 -16.04 -30.21 -11.95
C THR A 601 -14.91 -29.18 -11.98
N GLY A 602 -14.71 -28.38 -10.93
CA GLY A 602 -13.65 -27.36 -10.95
C GLY A 602 -13.93 -26.13 -11.83
N ALA A 603 -15.16 -25.97 -12.34
CA ALA A 603 -15.51 -24.90 -13.28
C ALA A 603 -15.58 -23.50 -12.64
N THR A 604 -15.76 -23.45 -11.32
CA THR A 604 -15.98 -22.21 -10.57
C THR A 604 -15.14 -22.19 -9.30
N ALA A 605 -14.77 -21.01 -8.85
CA ALA A 605 -14.32 -20.77 -7.50
C ALA A 605 -15.42 -20.07 -6.68
N LYS A 606 -15.21 -19.95 -5.36
CA LYS A 606 -16.11 -19.29 -4.42
C LYS A 606 -15.46 -18.03 -3.86
N LEU A 607 -16.21 -16.93 -3.87
CA LEU A 607 -15.83 -15.67 -3.26
C LEU A 607 -16.83 -15.35 -2.13
N SER A 608 -16.34 -15.07 -0.93
CA SER A 608 -17.16 -14.70 0.24
C SER A 608 -16.44 -13.64 1.09
N GLY A 609 -17.09 -13.13 2.13
CA GLY A 609 -16.45 -12.13 2.98
C GLY A 609 -17.36 -11.24 3.81
N THR A 610 -16.79 -10.13 4.26
CA THR A 610 -17.49 -9.09 5.03
C THR A 610 -17.33 -7.72 4.39
N ALA A 611 -18.42 -7.00 4.18
CA ALA A 611 -18.43 -5.57 3.86
C ALA A 611 -18.70 -4.78 5.14
N LEU A 612 -17.67 -4.17 5.71
CA LEU A 612 -17.72 -3.44 6.98
C LEU A 612 -18.17 -2.00 6.76
N PHE A 613 -19.37 -1.68 7.22
CA PHE A 613 -19.93 -0.33 7.31
C PHE A 613 -20.83 -0.23 8.55
N LEU A 614 -21.08 0.98 9.05
CA LEU A 614 -22.03 1.20 10.14
C LEU A 614 -23.47 1.04 9.60
N PRO A 615 -24.23 0.00 9.97
CA PRO A 615 -25.55 -0.20 9.41
C PRO A 615 -26.52 0.87 9.95
N SER A 616 -27.19 1.58 9.04
CA SER A 616 -28.38 2.38 9.35
C SER A 616 -29.65 1.62 8.93
N GLY A 617 -30.82 2.09 9.37
CA GLY A 617 -32.10 1.44 9.03
C GLY A 617 -32.28 1.23 7.52
N GLY A 618 -32.35 -0.04 7.09
CA GLY A 618 -32.55 -0.41 5.68
C GLY A 618 -31.28 -0.52 4.83
N SER A 619 -30.10 -0.26 5.39
CA SER A 619 -28.82 -0.35 4.66
C SER A 619 -28.37 -1.80 4.44
N VAL A 620 -27.93 -2.09 3.22
CA VAL A 620 -27.28 -3.34 2.80
C VAL A 620 -26.06 -3.01 1.93
N ALA A 621 -25.23 -4.00 1.62
CA ALA A 621 -24.13 -3.87 0.68
C ALA A 621 -24.44 -4.58 -0.64
N ARG A 622 -24.06 -3.96 -1.75
CA ARG A 622 -23.93 -4.60 -3.08
C ARG A 622 -22.46 -4.76 -3.37
N VAL A 623 -22.03 -5.99 -3.62
CA VAL A 623 -20.64 -6.36 -3.85
C VAL A 623 -20.51 -6.86 -5.28
N GLY A 624 -19.80 -6.09 -6.09
CA GLY A 624 -19.51 -6.40 -7.46
C GLY A 624 -18.21 -7.15 -7.66
N CYS A 625 -18.18 -7.97 -8.70
CA CYS A 625 -17.03 -8.79 -9.07
C CYS A 625 -16.97 -8.93 -10.59
N SER A 626 -15.78 -8.68 -11.18
CA SER A 626 -15.57 -8.81 -12.62
C SER A 626 -15.69 -10.25 -13.15
N LEU A 627 -15.62 -11.23 -12.25
CA LEU A 627 -15.59 -12.66 -12.53
C LEU A 627 -16.89 -13.40 -12.21
N ILE A 628 -17.99 -12.71 -11.87
CA ILE A 628 -19.26 -13.41 -11.62
C ILE A 628 -19.61 -14.27 -12.83
N ASP A 629 -19.81 -15.56 -12.56
CA ASP A 629 -19.93 -16.59 -13.59
C ASP A 629 -21.32 -16.65 -14.24
N GLU A 630 -22.36 -16.25 -13.49
CA GLU A 630 -23.74 -16.29 -13.94
C GLU A 630 -24.12 -15.06 -14.77
N ALA A 631 -24.19 -15.24 -16.10
CA ALA A 631 -24.50 -14.14 -17.04
C ALA A 631 -25.85 -13.42 -16.79
N SER A 632 -26.79 -14.08 -16.10
CA SER A 632 -28.10 -13.51 -15.78
C SER A 632 -28.14 -12.64 -14.53
N GLN A 633 -27.12 -12.73 -13.69
CA GLN A 633 -26.89 -11.75 -12.65
C GLN A 633 -26.23 -10.53 -13.29
N ASP A 634 -26.60 -9.34 -12.81
CA ASP A 634 -25.75 -8.16 -13.00
C ASP A 634 -24.44 -8.42 -12.23
N SER A 635 -23.35 -7.72 -12.54
CA SER A 635 -22.02 -7.99 -11.97
C SER A 635 -21.87 -7.73 -10.46
N PHE A 636 -22.92 -7.91 -9.65
CA PHE A 636 -22.93 -7.81 -8.19
C PHE A 636 -23.89 -8.79 -7.50
N VAL A 637 -23.59 -9.09 -6.24
CA VAL A 637 -24.49 -9.72 -5.27
C VAL A 637 -24.91 -8.72 -4.20
N GLN A 638 -26.05 -8.95 -3.55
CA GLN A 638 -26.56 -8.05 -2.50
C GLN A 638 -26.69 -8.81 -1.18
N THR A 639 -26.24 -8.20 -0.09
CA THR A 639 -26.44 -8.72 1.27
C THR A 639 -27.90 -8.56 1.70
N THR A 640 -28.30 -9.28 2.75
CA THR A 640 -29.66 -9.22 3.30
C THR A 640 -29.73 -8.24 4.47
N ARG A 641 -30.92 -7.73 4.80
CA ARG A 641 -31.08 -6.84 5.96
C ARG A 641 -30.74 -7.52 7.29
N SER A 642 -30.96 -8.83 7.40
CA SER A 642 -30.60 -9.62 8.59
C SER A 642 -29.11 -9.94 8.68
N ALA A 643 -28.37 -9.80 7.58
CA ALA A 643 -26.93 -10.03 7.51
C ALA A 643 -26.26 -8.94 6.64
N ALA A 644 -26.47 -7.67 7.02
CA ALA A 644 -26.18 -6.50 6.17
C ALA A 644 -24.70 -6.39 5.72
N THR A 645 -23.78 -6.95 6.50
CA THR A 645 -22.33 -6.93 6.24
C THR A 645 -21.79 -8.25 5.70
N ARG A 646 -22.55 -9.36 5.76
CA ARG A 646 -22.05 -10.70 5.40
C ARG A 646 -22.31 -10.99 3.93
N ILE A 647 -21.27 -11.40 3.22
CA ILE A 647 -21.30 -11.80 1.82
C ILE A 647 -21.26 -13.33 1.77
N ASP A 648 -22.35 -13.94 1.32
CA ASP A 648 -22.42 -15.38 1.08
C ASP A 648 -21.57 -15.80 -0.13
N ASN A 649 -21.35 -17.11 -0.27
CA ASN A 649 -20.56 -17.67 -1.36
C ASN A 649 -21.12 -17.26 -2.74
N VAL A 650 -20.32 -16.50 -3.48
CA VAL A 650 -20.56 -16.12 -4.87
C VAL A 650 -19.70 -17.01 -5.77
N LEU A 651 -20.31 -17.60 -6.80
CA LEU A 651 -19.56 -18.36 -7.80
C LEU A 651 -18.88 -17.41 -8.78
N VAL A 652 -17.57 -17.58 -8.96
CA VAL A 652 -16.74 -16.76 -9.83
C VAL A 652 -15.91 -17.64 -10.76
N ARG A 653 -15.55 -17.09 -11.92
CA ARG A 653 -14.62 -17.74 -12.86
C ARG A 653 -13.23 -17.84 -12.20
N PRO A 654 -12.60 -19.03 -12.17
CA PRO A 654 -11.30 -19.21 -11.55
C PRO A 654 -10.17 -18.75 -12.49
N ASN A 655 -8.95 -18.67 -11.95
CA ASN A 655 -7.71 -18.39 -12.65
C ASN A 655 -7.76 -17.17 -13.59
N ARG A 656 -8.42 -16.11 -13.13
CA ARG A 656 -8.43 -14.80 -13.80
C ARG A 656 -8.12 -13.69 -12.81
N PRO A 657 -7.62 -12.55 -13.30
CA PRO A 657 -7.56 -11.33 -12.52
C PRO A 657 -8.94 -10.92 -12.04
N LEU A 658 -9.05 -10.65 -10.74
CA LEU A 658 -10.29 -10.30 -10.08
C LEU A 658 -10.26 -8.83 -9.66
N LEU A 659 -11.35 -8.11 -9.93
CA LEU A 659 -11.66 -6.84 -9.30
C LEU A 659 -12.94 -6.99 -8.49
N VAL A 660 -12.89 -6.61 -7.20
CA VAL A 660 -14.06 -6.56 -6.32
C VAL A 660 -14.34 -5.11 -5.93
N THR A 661 -15.62 -4.76 -5.91
CA THR A 661 -16.13 -3.41 -5.61
C THR A 661 -17.30 -3.55 -4.67
N ALA A 662 -17.57 -2.59 -3.81
CA ALA A 662 -18.72 -2.65 -2.92
C ALA A 662 -19.33 -1.27 -2.70
N PHE A 663 -20.65 -1.24 -2.59
CA PHE A 663 -21.44 -0.04 -2.32
C PHE A 663 -22.48 -0.33 -1.25
N SER A 664 -22.58 0.54 -0.24
CA SER A 664 -23.53 0.40 0.86
C SER A 664 -24.51 1.56 0.88
N GLY A 665 -25.70 1.28 1.39
CA GLY A 665 -26.78 2.26 1.52
C GLY A 665 -28.15 1.60 1.51
N PRO A 666 -29.24 2.38 1.53
CA PRO A 666 -30.58 1.87 1.36
C PRO A 666 -30.75 1.32 -0.05
N MET A 667 -30.99 0.01 -0.18
CA MET A 667 -31.18 -0.65 -1.48
C MET A 667 -32.56 -1.32 -1.56
N PRO A 668 -33.30 -1.15 -2.68
CA PRO A 668 -32.99 -0.27 -3.81
C PRO A 668 -33.02 1.21 -3.41
N PRO A 669 -32.16 2.07 -3.98
CA PRO A 669 -32.20 3.50 -3.71
C PRO A 669 -33.45 4.13 -4.31
N THR A 670 -33.82 5.32 -3.84
CA THR A 670 -34.98 6.08 -4.34
C THR A 670 -34.63 7.53 -4.67
N SER A 671 -33.39 7.93 -4.41
CA SER A 671 -32.90 9.30 -4.63
C SER A 671 -31.37 9.30 -4.76
N LYS A 672 -30.81 10.44 -5.15
CA LYS A 672 -29.36 10.70 -5.21
C LYS A 672 -28.86 11.31 -3.88
N PRO A 673 -27.65 10.96 -3.42
CA PRO A 673 -26.76 9.92 -3.94
C PRO A 673 -27.32 8.52 -3.69
N ALA A 674 -27.10 7.61 -4.65
CA ALA A 674 -27.65 6.26 -4.60
C ALA A 674 -26.92 5.31 -3.61
N PHE A 675 -25.84 5.77 -2.97
CA PHE A 675 -25.07 5.04 -1.97
C PHE A 675 -24.50 6.00 -0.91
N SER A 676 -24.24 5.47 0.29
CA SER A 676 -23.62 6.19 1.41
C SER A 676 -22.17 5.79 1.64
N GLY A 677 -21.78 4.58 1.24
CA GLY A 677 -20.40 4.11 1.35
C GLY A 677 -19.94 3.36 0.10
N SER A 678 -18.64 3.40 -0.15
CA SER A 678 -18.02 2.63 -1.23
C SER A 678 -16.68 2.06 -0.80
N ALA A 679 -16.32 0.95 -1.41
CA ALA A 679 -15.00 0.36 -1.31
C ALA A 679 -14.63 -0.26 -2.65
N THR A 680 -13.35 -0.30 -2.93
CA THR A 680 -12.83 -1.09 -4.03
C THR A 680 -11.62 -1.86 -3.57
N THR A 681 -11.57 -3.11 -4.00
CA THR A 681 -10.48 -4.03 -3.74
C THR A 681 -9.90 -4.45 -5.08
N LEU A 682 -8.88 -3.70 -5.46
CA LEU A 682 -7.73 -4.23 -6.20
C LEU A 682 -6.57 -4.47 -5.20
N GLY A 683 -6.95 -4.81 -3.95
CA GLY A 683 -6.27 -4.47 -2.70
C GLY A 683 -7.02 -3.37 -1.91
N ALA A 684 -7.13 -3.45 -0.58
CA ALA A 684 -8.21 -2.85 0.22
C ALA A 684 -8.03 -1.38 0.68
N ILE A 685 -9.15 -0.61 0.65
CA ILE A 685 -9.51 0.66 1.33
C ILE A 685 -9.02 1.97 0.69
N SER A 686 -9.82 2.62 -0.15
CA SER A 686 -9.61 4.03 -0.56
C SER A 686 -9.44 4.90 0.69
N GLY A 687 -8.47 5.82 0.74
CA GLY A 687 -8.27 6.70 1.89
C GLY A 687 -6.84 7.18 2.16
N ALA A 688 -5.81 6.56 1.58
CA ALA A 688 -4.42 7.03 1.69
C ALA A 688 -3.77 7.10 0.31
N ARG A 689 -3.06 8.20 0.04
CA ARG A 689 -2.22 8.36 -1.15
C ARG A 689 -1.19 7.24 -1.20
N GLY A 690 -1.28 6.41 -2.23
CA GLY A 690 -0.30 5.37 -2.51
C GLY A 690 -0.82 4.46 -3.63
N LEU A 691 -0.36 4.72 -4.85
CA LEU A 691 -0.15 3.64 -5.83
C LEU A 691 0.74 2.64 -5.10
N ASN A 692 0.18 1.53 -4.62
CA ASN A 692 0.86 0.28 -4.27
C ASN A 692 -0.08 -0.61 -3.46
N ARG A 693 -0.92 -1.37 -4.16
CA ARG A 693 -1.66 -2.47 -3.53
C ARG A 693 -1.64 -3.71 -4.41
N PRO A 694 -1.46 -4.89 -3.80
CA PRO A 694 -1.30 -6.12 -4.56
C PRO A 694 -2.63 -6.48 -5.23
N PRO A 695 -2.64 -6.88 -6.51
CA PRO A 695 -3.83 -7.51 -7.08
C PRO A 695 -4.25 -8.71 -6.20
N PRO A 696 -5.56 -8.94 -6.00
CA PRO A 696 -6.02 -10.09 -5.25
C PRO A 696 -5.53 -11.38 -5.93
N GLU A 697 -5.35 -12.43 -5.12
CA GLU A 697 -4.91 -13.71 -5.67
C GLU A 697 -5.97 -14.25 -6.60
N ALA A 698 -5.54 -14.81 -7.71
CA ALA A 698 -6.43 -15.59 -8.54
C ALA A 698 -6.89 -16.83 -7.80
N LEU A 699 -8.17 -17.13 -7.90
CA LEU A 699 -8.70 -18.32 -7.28
C LEU A 699 -8.47 -19.55 -8.15
N PRO A 700 -7.88 -20.64 -7.64
CA PRO A 700 -7.89 -21.91 -8.35
C PRO A 700 -9.32 -22.43 -8.51
N GLY A 701 -9.55 -23.33 -9.47
CA GLY A 701 -10.83 -24.04 -9.61
C GLY A 701 -11.20 -24.77 -8.32
N ASP A 702 -12.47 -24.73 -7.92
CA ASP A 702 -12.99 -25.18 -6.62
C ASP A 702 -12.40 -24.48 -5.38
N GLY A 703 -11.50 -23.51 -5.58
CA GLY A 703 -10.94 -22.68 -4.51
C GLY A 703 -11.99 -21.77 -3.85
N ALA A 704 -11.70 -21.33 -2.64
CA ALA A 704 -12.51 -20.37 -1.92
C ALA A 704 -11.64 -19.20 -1.43
N TYR A 705 -12.12 -17.97 -1.60
CA TYR A 705 -11.50 -16.76 -1.06
C TYR A 705 -12.46 -16.05 -0.14
N THR A 706 -11.94 -15.59 0.98
CA THR A 706 -12.66 -14.76 1.94
C THR A 706 -11.91 -13.44 2.09
N PHE A 707 -12.63 -12.32 2.03
CA PHE A 707 -12.03 -11.00 2.21
C PHE A 707 -12.86 -10.13 3.16
N ASP A 708 -12.21 -9.12 3.74
CA ASP A 708 -12.88 -8.05 4.46
C ASP A 708 -12.67 -6.72 3.73
N MET A 709 -13.78 -6.01 3.49
CA MET A 709 -13.80 -4.71 2.82
C MET A 709 -14.32 -3.65 3.76
N ILE A 710 -13.46 -2.73 4.17
CA ILE A 710 -13.88 -1.53 4.91
C ILE A 710 -14.43 -0.51 3.92
N MET A 711 -15.69 -0.16 4.10
CA MET A 711 -16.40 0.80 3.26
C MET A 711 -16.26 2.20 3.82
N LEU A 712 -15.76 3.12 3.00
CA LEU A 712 -15.63 4.51 3.41
C LEU A 712 -16.90 5.31 3.09
N PRO A 713 -17.29 6.27 3.93
CA PRO A 713 -18.33 7.23 3.61
C PRO A 713 -18.04 7.98 2.31
N SER A 714 -19.04 8.11 1.45
CA SER A 714 -18.89 8.71 0.11
C SER A 714 -19.14 10.22 0.12
N LEU A 715 -18.45 10.96 0.98
CA LEU A 715 -18.62 12.42 1.13
C LEU A 715 -18.05 13.15 -0.09
N ASN A 716 -18.91 13.60 -1.00
CA ASN A 716 -18.55 14.32 -2.25
C ASN A 716 -17.62 13.55 -3.21
N THR A 717 -17.57 12.22 -3.11
CA THR A 717 -16.71 11.35 -3.94
C THR A 717 -17.52 10.55 -4.97
N PHE A 718 -18.66 11.07 -5.40
CA PHE A 718 -19.55 10.43 -6.37
C PHE A 718 -19.96 11.38 -7.50
N VAL A 719 -20.27 10.82 -8.65
CA VAL A 719 -20.89 11.52 -9.77
C VAL A 719 -22.30 10.99 -9.95
N ASN A 720 -23.26 11.89 -10.10
CA ASN A 720 -24.66 11.58 -10.39
C ASN A 720 -24.88 11.58 -11.90
N PHE A 721 -25.88 10.84 -12.39
CA PHE A 721 -26.27 11.01 -13.79
C PHE A 721 -26.75 12.45 -13.99
N ARG A 722 -26.32 13.07 -15.09
CA ARG A 722 -26.69 14.44 -15.42
C ARG A 722 -28.16 14.56 -15.77
N THR A 723 -28.68 13.56 -16.48
CA THR A 723 -30.06 13.46 -16.93
C THR A 723 -30.57 12.05 -16.71
N THR A 724 -31.84 11.93 -16.35
CA THR A 724 -32.52 10.64 -16.24
C THR A 724 -32.60 9.97 -17.62
N LEU A 725 -32.33 8.66 -17.70
CA LEU A 725 -32.39 7.90 -18.94
C LEU A 725 -33.78 7.26 -19.10
N ALA A 726 -34.37 7.34 -20.28
CA ALA A 726 -35.64 6.68 -20.58
C ALA A 726 -35.40 5.19 -20.88
N PHE A 727 -36.22 4.33 -20.28
CA PHE A 727 -36.22 2.89 -20.50
C PHE A 727 -37.63 2.42 -20.80
N ASP A 728 -37.90 2.17 -22.09
CA ASP A 728 -39.22 1.78 -22.59
C ASP A 728 -39.25 0.30 -22.99
N LEU A 729 -39.89 -0.50 -22.15
CA LEU A 729 -40.08 -1.93 -22.31
C LEU A 729 -41.17 -2.30 -23.34
N SER A 730 -41.87 -1.32 -23.94
CA SER A 730 -42.89 -1.59 -24.96
C SER A 730 -42.32 -2.31 -26.19
N SER A 731 -41.03 -2.09 -26.47
CA SER A 731 -40.26 -2.72 -27.55
C SER A 731 -39.73 -4.12 -27.21
N ALA A 732 -39.68 -4.50 -25.92
CA ALA A 732 -39.21 -5.79 -25.46
C ALA A 732 -40.29 -6.89 -25.62
N THR A 733 -40.76 -7.09 -26.86
CA THR A 733 -41.85 -8.03 -27.17
C THR A 733 -41.58 -9.43 -26.59
N GLY A 734 -42.53 -10.00 -25.88
CA GLY A 734 -42.40 -11.31 -25.20
C GLY A 734 -42.03 -11.23 -23.72
N LEU A 735 -41.65 -10.04 -23.21
CA LEU A 735 -41.53 -9.77 -21.78
C LEU A 735 -42.91 -9.49 -21.17
N ASP A 736 -43.27 -10.17 -20.08
CA ASP A 736 -44.49 -9.87 -19.34
C ASP A 736 -44.28 -8.68 -18.39
N THR A 737 -44.51 -7.47 -18.90
CA THR A 737 -44.30 -6.22 -18.16
C THR A 737 -45.36 -5.97 -17.07
N ALA A 738 -46.46 -6.72 -17.07
CA ALA A 738 -47.44 -6.68 -15.98
C ALA A 738 -46.97 -7.49 -14.76
N ASN A 739 -46.15 -8.52 -14.97
CA ASN A 739 -45.66 -9.43 -13.92
C ASN A 739 -44.14 -9.39 -13.76
N LEU A 740 -43.56 -8.19 -13.70
CA LEU A 740 -42.14 -7.99 -13.42
C LEU A 740 -41.76 -8.39 -11.98
N ILE A 741 -40.56 -8.93 -11.81
CA ILE A 741 -39.94 -9.20 -10.51
C ILE A 741 -39.39 -7.88 -9.94
N GLY A 742 -40.31 -6.98 -9.57
CA GLY A 742 -40.01 -5.63 -9.08
C GLY A 742 -39.59 -4.63 -10.17
N PRO A 743 -39.25 -3.39 -9.78
CA PRO A 743 -38.75 -2.38 -10.71
C PRO A 743 -37.45 -2.82 -11.41
N PRO A 744 -37.16 -2.29 -12.62
CA PRO A 744 -35.89 -2.55 -13.30
C PRO A 744 -34.69 -2.29 -12.39
N LYS A 745 -33.74 -3.22 -12.40
CA LYS A 745 -32.46 -3.08 -11.69
C LYS A 745 -31.58 -2.12 -12.49
N VAL A 746 -31.06 -1.09 -11.83
CA VAL A 746 -30.15 -0.12 -12.43
C VAL A 746 -28.79 -0.20 -11.73
N SER A 747 -27.74 -0.25 -12.55
CA SER A 747 -26.35 -0.33 -12.11
C SER A 747 -25.45 0.50 -13.01
N VAL A 748 -24.32 0.95 -12.47
CA VAL A 748 -23.20 1.48 -13.25
C VAL A 748 -22.13 0.42 -13.28
N LEU A 749 -21.74 0.02 -14.48
CA LEU A 749 -20.73 -1.01 -14.73
C LEU A 749 -19.55 -0.39 -15.46
N ALA A 750 -18.35 -0.94 -15.31
CA ALA A 750 -17.19 -0.55 -16.11
C ALA A 750 -16.53 -1.79 -16.73
N SER A 751 -16.14 -1.68 -18.00
CA SER A 751 -15.16 -2.60 -18.58
C SER A 751 -13.75 -2.02 -18.35
N LEU A 752 -12.81 -2.83 -17.88
CA LEU A 752 -11.43 -2.42 -17.63
C LEU A 752 -10.47 -3.23 -18.52
N SER A 753 -9.45 -2.59 -19.06
CA SER A 753 -8.39 -3.31 -19.78
C SER A 753 -7.58 -4.18 -18.83
N GLY A 754 -7.16 -5.37 -19.27
CA GLY A 754 -6.48 -6.34 -18.41
C GLY A 754 -7.39 -7.17 -17.50
N PHE A 755 -8.69 -6.89 -17.47
CA PHE A 755 -9.68 -7.68 -16.71
C PHE A 755 -10.77 -8.25 -17.64
N PRO A 756 -11.21 -9.49 -17.41
CA PRO A 756 -12.39 -10.04 -18.05
C PRO A 756 -13.67 -9.48 -17.41
N GLY A 757 -14.79 -9.59 -18.12
CA GLY A 757 -16.11 -9.19 -17.64
C GLY A 757 -16.29 -7.69 -17.38
N MET A 758 -17.21 -7.38 -16.46
CA MET A 758 -17.62 -6.02 -16.10
C MET A 758 -17.56 -5.85 -14.59
N ALA A 759 -16.98 -4.76 -14.10
CA ALA A 759 -16.92 -4.40 -12.69
C ALA A 759 -18.05 -3.44 -12.30
N TYR A 760 -18.48 -3.47 -11.04
CA TYR A 760 -19.58 -2.65 -10.53
C TYR A 760 -19.04 -1.31 -9.98
N PHE A 761 -19.51 -0.18 -10.50
CA PHE A 761 -18.98 1.15 -10.14
C PHE A 761 -20.02 2.04 -9.45
N GLY A 762 -21.27 1.60 -9.38
CA GLY A 762 -22.30 2.32 -8.64
C GLY A 762 -23.70 1.75 -8.76
N PRO A 763 -24.58 2.04 -7.78
CA PRO A 763 -26.00 1.73 -7.86
C PRO A 763 -26.81 2.79 -8.60
N GLY A 764 -27.96 2.37 -9.10
CA GLY A 764 -29.02 3.27 -9.53
C GLY A 764 -30.41 2.77 -9.11
N PHE A 765 -31.43 3.52 -9.53
CA PHE A 765 -32.83 3.22 -9.30
C PHE A 765 -33.68 3.58 -10.52
N ALA A 766 -34.88 2.99 -10.58
CA ALA A 766 -35.86 3.25 -11.61
C ALA A 766 -37.14 3.81 -10.97
N THR A 767 -37.71 4.85 -11.57
CA THR A 767 -39.02 5.41 -11.22
C THR A 767 -39.96 5.29 -12.39
N GLY A 768 -41.17 4.78 -12.19
CA GLY A 768 -42.13 4.53 -13.27
C GLY A 768 -43.02 3.35 -12.96
N ALA A 769 -43.75 2.89 -13.98
CA ALA A 769 -44.62 1.71 -13.91
C ALA A 769 -44.87 1.11 -15.30
N GLY A 770 -45.19 -0.18 -15.34
CA GLY A 770 -45.51 -0.89 -16.58
C GLY A 770 -44.35 -0.86 -17.57
N ASN A 771 -44.59 -0.25 -18.74
CA ASN A 771 -43.61 -0.23 -19.83
C ASN A 771 -42.59 0.90 -19.71
N THR A 772 -42.90 2.00 -19.02
CA THR A 772 -42.09 3.23 -19.09
C THR A 772 -41.43 3.51 -17.75
N TRP A 773 -40.11 3.55 -17.77
CA TRP A 773 -39.27 3.79 -16.60
C TRP A 773 -38.26 4.90 -16.88
N ALA A 774 -38.05 5.74 -15.87
CA ALA A 774 -37.00 6.73 -15.84
C ALA A 774 -35.89 6.21 -14.92
N LEU A 775 -34.67 6.11 -15.44
CA LEU A 775 -33.53 5.52 -14.75
C LEU A 775 -32.57 6.61 -14.27
N ASP A 776 -32.12 6.46 -13.03
CA ASP A 776 -31.18 7.39 -12.44
C ASP A 776 -30.16 6.67 -11.54
N GLY A 777 -29.05 7.33 -11.19
CA GLY A 777 -28.03 6.70 -10.38
C GLY A 777 -26.82 7.58 -10.05
N SER A 778 -25.88 6.97 -9.35
CA SER A 778 -24.62 7.56 -8.94
C SER A 778 -23.49 6.53 -9.01
N TYR A 779 -22.26 6.95 -9.29
CA TYR A 779 -21.07 6.09 -9.25
C TYR A 779 -19.91 6.74 -8.51
N SER A 780 -18.94 5.94 -8.07
CA SER A 780 -17.76 6.42 -7.34
C SER A 780 -16.77 7.11 -8.29
N LEU A 781 -16.54 8.40 -8.05
CA LEU A 781 -15.51 9.15 -8.76
C LEU A 781 -14.13 8.65 -8.38
N THR A 782 -13.92 8.37 -7.08
CA THR A 782 -12.65 7.83 -6.57
C THR A 782 -12.29 6.52 -7.26
N ALA A 783 -13.22 5.56 -7.34
CA ALA A 783 -12.96 4.29 -8.03
C ALA A 783 -12.63 4.53 -9.51
N THR A 784 -13.31 5.46 -10.18
CA THR A 784 -13.03 5.80 -11.58
C THR A 784 -11.61 6.35 -11.75
N LEU A 785 -11.21 7.32 -10.91
CA LEU A 785 -9.90 7.95 -10.99
C LEU A 785 -8.78 6.97 -10.66
N ASP A 786 -8.97 6.11 -9.66
CA ASP A 786 -8.01 5.08 -9.23
C ASP A 786 -7.69 4.08 -10.36
N PHE A 787 -8.62 3.84 -11.29
CA PHE A 787 -8.44 2.92 -12.42
C PHE A 787 -8.21 3.61 -13.77
N THR A 788 -7.90 4.91 -13.81
CA THR A 788 -7.70 5.64 -15.07
C THR A 788 -6.66 4.96 -15.98
N GLY A 789 -5.58 4.42 -15.41
CA GLY A 789 -4.56 3.67 -16.16
C GLY A 789 -5.03 2.34 -16.77
N LEU A 790 -6.21 1.83 -16.38
CA LEU A 790 -6.86 0.66 -16.99
C LEU A 790 -7.86 1.02 -18.09
N GLY A 791 -8.06 2.33 -18.37
CA GLY A 791 -8.99 2.83 -19.39
C GLY A 791 -10.43 2.40 -19.12
N PRO A 792 -11.07 2.83 -18.01
CA PRO A 792 -12.38 2.37 -17.63
C PRO A 792 -13.46 2.88 -18.59
N LEU A 793 -14.18 1.95 -19.21
CA LEU A 793 -15.33 2.26 -20.06
C LEU A 793 -16.62 2.07 -19.27
N LEU A 794 -17.24 3.16 -18.83
CA LEU A 794 -18.42 3.14 -17.95
C LEU A 794 -19.74 3.02 -18.73
N TRP A 795 -20.66 2.25 -18.17
CA TRP A 795 -21.98 1.96 -18.72
C TRP A 795 -23.07 2.09 -17.66
N ALA A 796 -24.15 2.79 -17.98
CA ALA A 796 -25.41 2.69 -17.25
C ALA A 796 -26.15 1.44 -17.74
N SER A 797 -26.42 0.49 -16.86
CA SER A 797 -27.08 -0.80 -17.16
C SER A 797 -28.45 -0.84 -16.52
N ALA A 798 -29.44 -1.31 -17.29
CA ALA A 798 -30.81 -1.48 -16.86
C ALA A 798 -31.28 -2.89 -17.19
N GLN A 799 -31.86 -3.61 -16.23
CA GLN A 799 -32.35 -4.97 -16.41
C GLN A 799 -33.78 -5.12 -15.88
N ALA A 800 -34.66 -5.68 -16.70
CA ALA A 800 -36.00 -6.11 -16.30
C ALA A 800 -36.14 -7.64 -16.49
N GLN A 801 -36.85 -8.29 -15.57
CA GLN A 801 -37.13 -9.71 -15.61
C GLN A 801 -38.58 -9.96 -15.19
N ASP A 802 -39.28 -10.83 -15.92
CA ASP A 802 -40.64 -11.27 -15.56
C ASP A 802 -40.65 -12.54 -14.70
N SER A 803 -41.80 -12.85 -14.13
CA SER A 803 -42.03 -14.05 -13.31
C SER A 803 -41.83 -15.37 -14.08
N GLY A 804 -41.92 -15.34 -15.40
CA GLY A 804 -41.67 -16.47 -16.30
C GLY A 804 -40.19 -16.75 -16.56
N GLY A 805 -39.30 -15.84 -16.17
CA GLY A 805 -37.86 -15.96 -16.34
C GLY A 805 -37.29 -15.28 -17.59
N ASN A 806 -38.13 -14.63 -18.40
CA ASN A 806 -37.66 -13.80 -19.52
C ASN A 806 -36.97 -12.55 -18.97
N LEU A 807 -35.92 -12.11 -19.67
CA LEU A 807 -35.08 -11.02 -19.21
C LEU A 807 -34.65 -10.16 -20.39
N THR A 808 -34.67 -8.84 -20.22
CA THR A 808 -34.03 -7.89 -21.12
C THR A 808 -33.08 -6.98 -20.33
N ARG A 809 -31.93 -6.67 -20.92
CA ARG A 809 -30.89 -5.84 -20.35
C ARG A 809 -30.35 -4.88 -21.40
N ASN A 810 -30.23 -3.61 -21.06
CA ASN A 810 -29.73 -2.57 -21.95
C ASN A 810 -28.64 -1.76 -21.27
N ARG A 811 -27.64 -1.32 -22.05
CA ARG A 811 -26.54 -0.50 -21.56
C ARG A 811 -26.38 0.76 -22.40
N ALA A 812 -26.10 1.87 -21.72
CA ALA A 812 -25.77 3.16 -22.30
C ALA A 812 -24.36 3.57 -21.89
N LEU A 813 -23.53 3.95 -22.86
CA LEU A 813 -22.16 4.37 -22.62
C LEU A 813 -22.10 5.77 -22.03
N PHE A 814 -21.24 6.01 -21.03
CA PHE A 814 -20.90 7.35 -20.57
C PHE A 814 -19.94 8.04 -21.53
N THR A 815 -20.29 9.24 -22.00
CA THR A 815 -19.42 10.09 -22.84
C THR A 815 -18.66 11.13 -22.02
N ASP A 816 -19.18 11.51 -20.85
CA ASP A 816 -18.53 12.38 -19.89
C ASP A 816 -18.67 11.77 -18.49
N ILE A 817 -17.56 11.17 -18.01
CA ILE A 817 -17.48 10.49 -16.72
C ILE A 817 -17.31 11.47 -15.55
N LEU A 818 -16.91 12.73 -15.81
CA LEU A 818 -16.81 13.74 -14.74
C LEU A 818 -18.15 14.45 -14.55
N GLY A 819 -18.87 14.73 -15.64
CA GLY A 819 -20.17 15.37 -15.62
C GLY A 819 -21.37 14.42 -15.56
N GLY A 820 -21.16 13.10 -15.65
CA GLY A 820 -22.23 12.10 -15.55
C GLY A 820 -23.15 12.03 -16.78
N THR A 821 -22.65 12.39 -17.96
CA THR A 821 -23.44 12.36 -19.21
C THR A 821 -23.29 10.99 -19.88
N ALA A 822 -24.43 10.33 -20.13
CA ALA A 822 -24.51 9.07 -20.88
C ALA A 822 -25.26 9.26 -22.19
N LEU A 823 -24.97 8.40 -23.17
CA LEU A 823 -25.78 8.27 -24.37
C LEU A 823 -27.20 7.79 -24.01
N PRO A 824 -28.20 8.04 -24.88
CA PRO A 824 -29.49 7.39 -24.76
C PRO A 824 -29.34 5.87 -24.75
N LEU A 825 -30.22 5.18 -24.01
CA LEU A 825 -30.31 3.73 -24.10
C LEU A 825 -30.75 3.32 -25.49
N ALA A 826 -30.14 2.26 -26.02
CA ALA A 826 -30.66 1.58 -27.20
C ALA A 826 -32.06 1.03 -26.91
N VAL A 827 -32.85 0.83 -27.97
CA VAL A 827 -34.18 0.23 -27.88
C VAL A 827 -34.05 -1.19 -27.30
N PRO A 828 -34.77 -1.53 -26.22
CA PRO A 828 -34.77 -2.87 -25.65
C PRO A 828 -35.08 -3.97 -26.68
N GLY A 829 -34.31 -5.05 -26.62
CA GLY A 829 -34.43 -6.15 -27.55
C GLY A 829 -35.65 -7.00 -27.23
N GLY A 830 -36.33 -7.49 -28.27
CA GLY A 830 -37.40 -8.47 -28.11
C GLY A 830 -36.87 -9.77 -27.50
N ILE A 831 -37.72 -10.46 -26.72
CA ILE A 831 -37.34 -11.73 -26.10
C ILE A 831 -37.34 -12.83 -27.18
N PRO A 832 -36.20 -13.52 -27.43
CA PRO A 832 -36.20 -14.66 -28.34
C PRO A 832 -37.13 -15.74 -27.78
N THR A 833 -37.95 -16.34 -28.63
CA THR A 833 -38.84 -17.42 -28.21
C THR A 833 -38.35 -18.73 -28.81
N VAL A 834 -38.05 -19.70 -27.94
CA VAL A 834 -37.66 -21.04 -28.35
C VAL A 834 -38.91 -21.89 -28.55
N THR A 835 -39.12 -22.35 -29.77
CA THR A 835 -40.11 -23.37 -30.09
C THR A 835 -39.39 -24.65 -30.47
N VAL A 836 -39.67 -25.72 -29.73
CA VAL A 836 -39.13 -27.04 -30.01
C VAL A 836 -40.22 -27.93 -30.62
N PRO A 837 -39.87 -28.86 -31.53
CA PRO A 837 -40.81 -29.81 -32.09
C PRO A 837 -41.52 -30.62 -30.97
N THR A 838 -42.83 -30.86 -31.14
CA THR A 838 -43.62 -31.67 -30.21
C THR A 838 -43.38 -33.16 -30.45
N GLY A 839 -43.20 -33.95 -29.39
CA GLY A 839 -42.96 -35.40 -29.47
C GLY A 839 -41.55 -35.80 -28.99
N THR A 840 -41.28 -37.11 -28.98
CA THR A 840 -39.95 -37.67 -28.68
C THR A 840 -39.12 -37.76 -29.95
N PHE A 841 -37.87 -37.28 -29.90
CA PHE A 841 -36.95 -37.28 -31.05
C PHE A 841 -35.68 -38.04 -30.75
N THR A 842 -35.14 -38.76 -31.74
CA THR A 842 -33.84 -39.44 -31.64
C THR A 842 -32.72 -38.50 -32.08
N GLY A 843 -31.71 -38.28 -31.23
CA GLY A 843 -30.54 -37.45 -31.53
C GLY A 843 -30.78 -35.94 -31.43
N SER A 844 -29.90 -35.13 -32.05
CA SER A 844 -29.94 -33.66 -31.90
C SER A 844 -31.18 -33.02 -32.55
N PRO A 845 -31.90 -32.12 -31.86
CA PRO A 845 -33.12 -31.51 -32.36
C PRO A 845 -32.89 -30.32 -33.29
N LEU A 846 -33.88 -30.06 -34.16
CA LEU A 846 -34.07 -28.78 -34.82
C LEU A 846 -34.78 -27.84 -33.85
N VAL A 847 -34.21 -26.68 -33.57
CA VAL A 847 -34.78 -25.68 -32.68
C VAL A 847 -35.22 -24.48 -33.51
N LYS A 848 -36.47 -24.05 -33.36
CA LYS A 848 -36.97 -22.83 -33.98
C LYS A 848 -36.85 -21.68 -33.00
N VAL A 849 -36.20 -20.59 -33.40
CA VAL A 849 -36.02 -19.41 -32.54
C VAL A 849 -36.62 -18.19 -33.22
N ALA A 850 -37.56 -17.52 -32.56
CA ALA A 850 -38.08 -16.27 -33.10
C ALA A 850 -36.95 -15.27 -33.25
N ASP A 851 -36.74 -14.76 -34.46
CA ASP A 851 -35.69 -13.79 -34.71
C ASP A 851 -36.16 -12.40 -34.28
N ARG A 852 -35.44 -11.84 -33.30
CA ARG A 852 -35.74 -10.56 -32.66
C ARG A 852 -34.54 -9.62 -32.66
N LEU A 853 -33.43 -10.05 -33.25
CA LEU A 853 -32.18 -9.31 -33.26
C LEU A 853 -32.09 -8.45 -34.52
N THR A 854 -31.57 -7.24 -34.38
CA THR A 854 -31.34 -6.37 -35.53
C THR A 854 -30.05 -5.63 -35.31
N LYS A 855 -29.00 -6.06 -36.03
CA LYS A 855 -27.66 -5.47 -35.91
C LYS A 855 -27.60 -3.98 -36.25
N THR A 856 -28.52 -3.49 -37.09
CA THR A 856 -28.59 -2.07 -37.49
C THR A 856 -29.14 -1.14 -36.41
N THR A 857 -29.64 -1.68 -35.28
CA THR A 857 -30.12 -0.87 -34.14
C THR A 857 -28.99 -0.06 -33.49
N VAL A 858 -27.75 -0.52 -33.62
CA VAL A 858 -26.54 0.17 -33.16
C VAL A 858 -25.59 0.32 -34.34
N ALA A 859 -25.04 1.52 -34.55
CA ALA A 859 -24.06 1.74 -35.60
C ALA A 859 -22.81 0.88 -35.37
N SER A 860 -22.37 0.13 -36.38
CA SER A 860 -21.30 -0.88 -36.25
C SER A 860 -21.61 -1.97 -35.22
N GLY A 861 -22.88 -2.37 -35.12
CA GLY A 861 -23.32 -3.45 -34.24
C GLY A 861 -23.05 -4.84 -34.82
N LEU A 862 -22.74 -5.80 -33.94
CA LEU A 862 -22.78 -7.23 -34.24
C LEU A 862 -23.83 -7.91 -33.37
N ALA A 863 -24.58 -8.83 -33.98
CA ALA A 863 -25.63 -9.58 -33.31
C ALA A 863 -25.21 -11.05 -33.17
N PHE A 864 -25.32 -11.59 -31.96
CA PHE A 864 -25.00 -12.98 -31.67
C PHE A 864 -26.17 -13.65 -30.98
N ARG A 865 -26.47 -14.88 -31.39
CA ARG A 865 -27.40 -15.75 -30.69
C ARG A 865 -26.67 -16.89 -30.01
N ARG A 866 -27.05 -17.15 -28.76
CA ARG A 866 -26.57 -18.27 -27.96
C ARG A 866 -27.73 -19.18 -27.57
N LEU A 867 -27.64 -20.44 -27.96
CA LEU A 867 -28.50 -21.50 -27.44
C LEU A 867 -27.79 -22.25 -26.31
N ARG A 868 -28.55 -22.56 -25.27
CA ARG A 868 -28.12 -23.41 -24.16
C ARG A 868 -29.11 -24.55 -24.02
N ALA A 869 -28.64 -25.77 -24.30
CA ALA A 869 -29.39 -27.00 -24.03
C ALA A 869 -28.76 -27.72 -22.84
N THR A 870 -29.56 -28.04 -21.83
CA THR A 870 -29.11 -28.75 -20.63
C THR A 870 -29.85 -30.08 -20.50
N ASP A 871 -29.12 -31.16 -20.33
CA ASP A 871 -29.70 -32.50 -20.14
C ASP A 871 -30.13 -32.77 -18.68
N PRO A 872 -30.82 -33.88 -18.39
CA PRO A 872 -31.25 -34.23 -17.03
C PRO A 872 -30.11 -34.42 -16.02
N ASN A 873 -28.89 -34.68 -16.50
CA ASN A 873 -27.69 -34.85 -15.67
C ASN A 873 -26.95 -33.52 -15.43
N GLY A 874 -27.48 -32.40 -15.95
CA GLY A 874 -26.88 -31.07 -15.83
C GLY A 874 -25.77 -30.77 -16.83
N ARG A 875 -25.48 -31.67 -17.79
CA ARG A 875 -24.50 -31.38 -18.85
C ARG A 875 -25.12 -30.41 -19.84
N MET A 876 -24.42 -29.31 -20.09
CA MET A 876 -24.82 -28.26 -21.02
C MET A 876 -24.13 -28.39 -22.38
N TRP A 877 -24.83 -27.92 -23.42
CA TRP A 877 -24.30 -27.62 -24.74
C TRP A 877 -24.50 -26.13 -25.03
N HIS A 878 -23.39 -25.42 -25.20
CA HIS A 878 -23.36 -24.02 -25.62
C HIS A 878 -23.21 -23.93 -27.13
N VAL A 879 -24.16 -23.30 -27.81
CA VAL A 879 -24.11 -23.08 -29.26
C VAL A 879 -24.17 -21.59 -29.52
N LEU A 880 -23.16 -21.05 -30.19
CA LEU A 880 -23.05 -19.63 -30.55
C LEU A 880 -23.08 -19.49 -32.07
N TYR A 881 -23.76 -18.48 -32.59
CA TYR A 881 -23.63 -18.08 -33.99
C TYR A 881 -23.92 -16.60 -34.16
N GLU A 882 -23.36 -16.00 -35.21
CA GLU A 882 -23.65 -14.63 -35.60
C GLU A 882 -24.99 -14.59 -36.34
N ASP A 883 -25.88 -13.71 -35.90
CA ASP A 883 -27.08 -13.35 -36.63
C ASP A 883 -26.72 -12.33 -37.70
N LYS A 884 -26.88 -12.72 -38.97
CA LYS A 884 -26.38 -11.96 -40.12
C LYS A 884 -27.48 -11.17 -40.83
N ASP A 885 -28.74 -11.54 -40.62
CA ASP A 885 -29.91 -10.94 -41.23
C ASP A 885 -30.58 -9.92 -40.29
N ALA A 886 -31.85 -9.61 -40.55
CA ALA A 886 -32.62 -8.62 -39.81
C ALA A 886 -33.81 -9.32 -39.16
N ALA A 887 -34.21 -8.88 -37.96
CA ALA A 887 -35.31 -9.41 -37.12
C ALA A 887 -36.58 -9.76 -37.91
N THR A 888 -36.60 -10.91 -38.59
CA THR A 888 -37.70 -11.29 -39.46
C THR A 888 -38.02 -12.77 -39.33
N GLY A 889 -39.19 -13.06 -38.78
CA GLY A 889 -39.70 -14.43 -38.70
C GLY A 889 -39.04 -15.27 -37.60
N THR A 890 -38.59 -16.46 -37.99
CA THR A 890 -38.10 -17.50 -37.09
C THR A 890 -36.94 -18.22 -37.77
N ASP A 891 -35.83 -18.35 -37.04
CA ASP A 891 -34.65 -19.07 -37.49
C ASP A 891 -34.72 -20.54 -37.11
N ASP A 892 -34.44 -21.39 -38.08
CA ASP A 892 -34.32 -22.83 -37.90
C ASP A 892 -32.84 -23.15 -37.57
N VAL A 893 -32.57 -23.48 -36.31
CA VAL A 893 -31.24 -23.82 -35.82
C VAL A 893 -31.17 -25.32 -35.55
N GLN A 894 -30.54 -26.05 -36.45
CA GLN A 894 -30.24 -27.47 -36.22
C GLN A 894 -29.03 -27.58 -35.29
N LEU A 895 -29.23 -28.20 -34.13
CA LEU A 895 -28.09 -28.57 -33.28
C LEU A 895 -27.26 -29.65 -34.01
N PRO A 896 -25.92 -29.59 -33.98
CA PRO A 896 -25.07 -30.54 -34.69
C PRO A 896 -25.44 -31.99 -34.41
N ASP A 897 -25.62 -32.82 -35.44
CA ASP A 897 -25.96 -34.23 -35.24
C ASP A 897 -24.75 -34.99 -34.68
N LEU A 898 -24.86 -35.84 -33.66
CA LEU A 898 -23.69 -36.59 -33.16
C LEU A 898 -23.62 -38.02 -33.65
N VAL A 899 -24.61 -38.47 -34.43
CA VAL A 899 -24.63 -39.81 -35.04
C VAL A 899 -23.38 -40.02 -35.91
N GLY A 900 -22.79 -41.22 -35.81
CA GLY A 900 -21.59 -41.61 -36.56
C GLY A 900 -20.26 -41.01 -36.05
N SER A 901 -20.28 -40.08 -35.09
CA SER A 901 -19.06 -39.43 -34.58
C SER A 901 -18.30 -40.22 -33.51
N SER A 902 -18.90 -41.31 -33.00
CA SER A 902 -18.50 -42.02 -31.77
C SER A 902 -18.32 -41.12 -30.54
N ALA A 903 -18.84 -39.89 -30.56
CA ALA A 903 -18.76 -38.95 -29.45
C ALA A 903 -20.03 -39.04 -28.58
N VAL A 904 -19.87 -38.89 -27.26
CA VAL A 904 -21.00 -38.89 -26.32
C VAL A 904 -21.52 -37.48 -26.16
N GLY A 905 -22.74 -37.25 -26.66
CA GLY A 905 -23.46 -35.98 -26.55
C GLY A 905 -24.08 -35.73 -25.18
N LEU A 906 -25.19 -34.99 -25.20
CA LEU A 906 -26.09 -34.85 -24.07
C LEU A 906 -26.88 -36.16 -23.83
N ALA A 907 -27.21 -36.45 -22.57
CA ALA A 907 -27.96 -37.64 -22.19
C ALA A 907 -29.42 -37.57 -22.63
N ASN A 908 -30.03 -38.73 -22.89
CA ASN A 908 -31.44 -38.83 -23.24
C ASN A 908 -32.32 -38.39 -22.06
N GLY A 909 -33.51 -37.87 -22.37
CA GLY A 909 -34.50 -37.36 -21.41
C GLY A 909 -34.94 -35.94 -21.73
N THR A 910 -35.48 -35.24 -20.73
CA THR A 910 -36.00 -33.88 -20.91
C THR A 910 -34.88 -32.86 -20.85
N TRP A 911 -34.56 -32.27 -21.99
CA TRP A 911 -33.65 -31.14 -22.12
C TRP A 911 -34.36 -29.83 -21.80
N SER A 912 -33.64 -28.93 -21.15
CA SER A 912 -34.03 -27.52 -20.98
C SER A 912 -33.27 -26.68 -22.00
N ILE A 913 -33.99 -26.06 -22.94
CA ILE A 913 -33.40 -25.24 -23.99
C ILE A 913 -33.80 -23.78 -23.80
N ARG A 914 -32.83 -22.86 -23.84
CA ARG A 914 -33.07 -21.41 -23.84
C ARG A 914 -32.25 -20.70 -24.92
N ALA A 915 -32.76 -19.57 -25.38
CA ALA A 915 -32.08 -18.67 -26.31
C ALA A 915 -31.71 -17.36 -25.63
N GLU A 916 -30.55 -16.84 -26.01
CA GLU A 916 -30.00 -15.57 -25.54
C GLU A 916 -29.50 -14.79 -26.75
N ASP A 917 -29.94 -13.55 -26.86
CA ASP A 917 -29.67 -12.65 -27.96
C ASP A 917 -28.79 -11.51 -27.45
N TRP A 918 -27.69 -11.23 -28.14
CA TRP A 918 -26.67 -10.25 -27.75
C TRP A 918 -26.43 -9.27 -28.90
N LEU A 919 -26.62 -7.98 -28.64
CA LEU A 919 -26.18 -6.92 -29.54
C LEU A 919 -25.00 -6.19 -28.90
N ILE A 920 -23.89 -6.13 -29.60
CA ILE A 920 -22.65 -5.53 -29.10
C ILE A 920 -22.22 -4.35 -29.96
N LEU A 921 -21.55 -3.37 -29.36
CA LEU A 921 -20.88 -2.28 -30.06
C LEU A 921 -19.51 -2.77 -30.55
N ALA A 922 -19.31 -2.86 -31.86
CA ALA A 922 -18.14 -3.55 -32.43
C ALA A 922 -17.53 -2.77 -33.61
N PRO A 923 -17.02 -1.54 -33.39
CA PRO A 923 -16.45 -0.74 -34.45
C PRO A 923 -15.24 -1.44 -35.09
N GLY A 924 -15.32 -1.67 -36.41
CA GLY A 924 -14.25 -2.28 -37.19
C GLY A 924 -14.05 -3.78 -36.94
N LEU A 925 -15.02 -4.47 -36.32
CA LEU A 925 -14.99 -5.93 -36.13
C LEU A 925 -16.02 -6.63 -37.02
N SER A 926 -15.81 -7.93 -37.23
CA SER A 926 -16.77 -8.84 -37.86
C SER A 926 -17.02 -10.04 -36.94
N GLY A 927 -18.09 -10.80 -37.14
CA GLY A 927 -18.35 -12.02 -36.36
C GLY A 927 -17.27 -13.10 -36.50
N SER A 928 -16.39 -12.98 -37.50
CA SER A 928 -15.21 -13.84 -37.66
C SER A 928 -13.91 -13.23 -37.13
N GLU A 929 -13.93 -12.01 -36.58
CA GLU A 929 -12.78 -11.31 -36.02
C GLU A 929 -13.10 -10.74 -34.63
N ILE A 930 -13.30 -11.63 -33.66
CA ILE A 930 -13.77 -11.27 -32.32
C ILE A 930 -13.11 -12.12 -31.23
N SER A 931 -12.84 -11.52 -30.06
CA SER A 931 -12.62 -12.30 -28.83
C SER A 931 -13.97 -12.58 -28.18
N LEU A 932 -14.21 -13.83 -27.78
CA LEU A 932 -15.45 -14.23 -27.12
C LEU A 932 -15.70 -13.46 -25.82
N GLU A 933 -14.64 -12.97 -25.16
CA GLU A 933 -14.75 -12.13 -23.96
C GLU A 933 -15.20 -10.69 -24.29
N ASP A 934 -15.03 -10.22 -25.52
CA ASP A 934 -15.51 -8.90 -25.95
C ASP A 934 -17.05 -8.85 -26.00
N ILE A 935 -17.72 -9.99 -26.24
CA ILE A 935 -19.19 -10.06 -26.34
C ILE A 935 -19.88 -9.51 -25.07
N PRO A 936 -19.62 -10.05 -23.87
CA PRO A 936 -20.24 -9.52 -22.65
C PRO A 936 -19.74 -8.12 -22.24
N ARG A 937 -18.53 -7.73 -22.67
CA ARG A 937 -17.90 -6.44 -22.34
C ARG A 937 -18.47 -5.27 -23.14
N LEU A 938 -18.76 -5.51 -24.43
CA LEU A 938 -19.26 -4.51 -25.37
C LEU A 938 -20.78 -4.62 -25.62
N MET A 939 -21.46 -5.47 -24.85
CA MET A 939 -22.91 -5.67 -24.90
C MET A 939 -23.65 -4.35 -24.66
N VAL A 940 -24.49 -3.99 -25.63
CA VAL A 940 -25.45 -2.88 -25.55
C VAL A 940 -26.84 -3.41 -25.24
N ASN A 941 -27.22 -4.56 -25.80
CA ASN A 941 -28.50 -5.20 -25.59
C ASN A 941 -28.30 -6.68 -25.30
N HIS A 942 -29.07 -7.22 -24.37
CA HIS A 942 -29.14 -8.64 -24.10
C HIS A 942 -30.58 -9.04 -23.76
N ALA A 943 -31.10 -10.03 -24.47
CA ALA A 943 -32.41 -10.61 -24.20
C ALA A 943 -32.27 -12.11 -23.97
N ARG A 944 -33.03 -12.66 -23.03
CA ARG A 944 -33.02 -14.09 -22.70
C ARG A 944 -34.44 -14.62 -22.57
N SER A 945 -34.68 -15.75 -23.22
CA SER A 945 -35.92 -16.50 -23.12
C SER A 945 -36.04 -17.25 -21.79
N LYS A 946 -37.28 -17.51 -21.35
CA LYS A 946 -37.54 -18.64 -20.45
C LYS A 946 -37.08 -19.96 -21.08
N SER A 947 -36.79 -20.96 -20.26
CA SER A 947 -36.46 -22.30 -20.74
C SER A 947 -37.69 -23.01 -21.33
N ALA A 948 -37.51 -23.68 -22.46
CA ALA A 948 -38.46 -24.60 -23.07
C ALA A 948 -38.00 -26.05 -22.80
N ALA A 949 -38.94 -26.92 -22.43
CA ALA A 949 -38.68 -28.33 -22.22
C ALA A 949 -38.78 -29.12 -23.54
N HIS A 950 -37.83 -30.02 -23.79
CA HIS A 950 -37.79 -30.85 -24.99
C HIS A 950 -37.39 -32.29 -24.66
N ILE A 951 -38.10 -33.30 -25.16
CA ILE A 951 -37.86 -34.71 -24.78
C ILE A 951 -37.06 -35.42 -25.88
N VAL A 952 -35.85 -35.87 -25.53
CA VAL A 952 -34.92 -36.57 -26.43
C VAL A 952 -34.80 -38.05 -26.03
N GLN A 953 -34.82 -38.96 -27.02
CA GLN A 953 -34.76 -40.42 -26.84
C GLN A 953 -33.47 -41.06 -27.31
#